data_AF-B7PNQ6-F1
#
_entry.id   AF-B7PNQ6-F1
#
_cell.length_a   1.000
_cell.length_b   1.000
_cell.length_c   1.000
_cell.angle_alpha   90.00
_cell.angle_beta   90.00
_cell.angle_gamma   90.00
#
_symmetry.space_group_name_H-M   'P 1'
#
loop_
_entity.id
_entity.type
_entity.pdbx_description
1 polymer ?
#
loop_
_entity_poly.entity_id
_entity_poly.type
_entity_poly.pdbx_seq_one_letter_code
_entity_poly.pdbx_strand_id
1 'polypeptide(L)'
;MLSEECRSRPSVAQGTPVEPPAFRFQALLGVLPRPSSLLLGLDLADSEGKGALVARRMAPLLELANLVVLQTHFTRHWRFCRAAHVSLYAPPTSDACPQSTPALTALEWMSRLEPSSTPVCLSFNMAAVEFRGLAHPSAGSPCETSREIAPVGRGASRLPPARSSSRTAFQPCAGYGWQSGRDSNASLTAHAYRDDVWISQETGPLLREKLLMASRRLPKLCVAVFNVDMDSPALSCRGAGDEAFPRVSELARSAGSLDSDKNMKGALVCVLSPAAIHLDRFPAHLCSYLVFTRRLDAEQATPPDVLPLSGSRFASFLKLCARTRTPAVVATVPSALSGLFAGGALSEAPARRLSVSLLKAGLGGMAVFAAPDEDLALLDQYLEGMSSYYRRRASPLRLLAGVHYRQFDPAILKRLVSESTMTLSDANWVTSYRRNGSWIQIFEDEDTIAKKMTAYLNAVPGGCAAAVNADLEDSRGKCPGRRAYSRLKNLAGLLEKCHAWQSLLPAQRTNTPLAIEVNSHTLVSTYTNDVKAGALLIESVPGWLERNDVQGVAVLIGGLSARQELLMYSILKFNASPERLSLGAQCGAESLAGYSEVCSLPSSRTVFDMNWMSASLRSGDVLYTFEKEGVLLSKVVFFKTLHPSLCVAAFHTELDSTSCTQPFARLVDIRTALDSAVHGEDATVRAQPVDV
;
A
#
# COMPACT_ATOMS: atom_id res chain seq x y z
N MET A 1 3.38 6.33 44.04
CA MET A 1 2.29 6.87 43.20
C MET A 1 2.31 6.35 41.76
N LEU A 2 3.07 6.88 40.80
CA LEU A 2 2.96 6.43 39.39
C LEU A 2 3.29 4.94 39.16
N SER A 3 4.32 4.41 39.82
CA SER A 3 4.63 2.97 39.75
C SER A 3 3.60 2.08 40.46
N GLU A 4 2.87 2.63 41.42
CA GLU A 4 1.80 1.91 42.12
C GLU A 4 0.54 1.91 41.29
N GLU A 5 0.16 3.00 40.62
CA GLU A 5 -1.03 3.04 39.75
C GLU A 5 -0.93 2.05 38.56
N CYS A 6 0.27 1.88 38.00
CA CYS A 6 0.49 0.88 36.96
C CYS A 6 0.38 -0.55 37.51
N ARG A 7 0.83 -0.81 38.75
CA ARG A 7 0.70 -2.11 39.42
C ARG A 7 -0.70 -2.35 40.00
N SER A 8 -1.43 -1.29 40.31
CA SER A 8 -2.74 -1.30 40.96
C SER A 8 -3.88 -1.20 39.95
N ARG A 9 -3.62 -1.41 38.65
CA ARG A 9 -4.69 -1.81 37.75
C ARG A 9 -5.40 -2.97 38.44
N PRO A 10 -6.72 -2.88 38.69
CA PRO A 10 -7.42 -3.97 39.34
C PRO A 10 -7.18 -5.19 38.47
N SER A 11 -6.35 -6.12 38.95
CA SER A 11 -6.32 -7.47 38.42
C SER A 11 -7.77 -7.88 38.46
N VAL A 12 -8.42 -8.02 37.28
CA VAL A 12 -9.86 -8.22 37.14
C VAL A 12 -10.30 -9.11 38.29
N ALA A 13 -10.98 -8.49 39.26
CA ALA A 13 -11.20 -9.12 40.55
C ALA A 13 -11.83 -10.48 40.27
N GLN A 14 -11.31 -11.55 40.89
CA GLN A 14 -11.65 -12.95 40.60
C GLN A 14 -13.14 -13.32 40.86
N GLY A 15 -14.06 -12.35 40.96
CA GLY A 15 -15.41 -12.51 41.47
C GLY A 15 -16.53 -12.62 40.43
N THR A 16 -16.33 -12.29 39.16
CA THR A 16 -17.38 -12.47 38.13
C THR A 16 -16.77 -13.08 36.86
N PRO A 17 -17.32 -14.21 36.35
CA PRO A 17 -16.91 -14.73 35.07
C PRO A 17 -17.34 -13.73 33.99
N VAL A 18 -16.40 -12.89 33.56
CA VAL A 18 -16.60 -12.03 32.39
C VAL A 18 -16.74 -12.97 31.20
N GLU A 19 -17.93 -12.94 30.60
CA GLU A 19 -18.23 -13.70 29.40
C GLU A 19 -17.16 -13.42 28.33
N PRO A 20 -16.57 -14.46 27.69
CA PRO A 20 -15.51 -14.26 26.72
C PRO A 20 -15.98 -13.34 25.58
N PRO A 21 -15.19 -12.33 25.16
CA PRO A 21 -15.56 -11.41 24.08
C PRO A 21 -16.02 -12.12 22.80
N ALA A 22 -15.46 -13.31 22.50
CA ALA A 22 -15.84 -14.12 21.35
C ALA A 22 -17.32 -14.49 21.30
N PHE A 23 -17.98 -14.71 22.45
CA PHE A 23 -19.40 -15.03 22.48
C PHE A 23 -20.25 -13.85 21.99
N ARG A 24 -19.88 -12.63 22.37
CA ARG A 24 -20.56 -11.41 21.91
C ARG A 24 -20.37 -11.18 20.41
N PHE A 25 -19.16 -11.41 19.89
CA PHE A 25 -18.90 -11.33 18.45
C PHE A 25 -19.63 -12.41 17.65
N GLN A 26 -19.75 -13.62 18.20
CA GLN A 26 -20.50 -14.69 17.56
C GLN A 26 -22.01 -14.37 17.49
N ALA A 27 -22.57 -13.78 18.55
CA ALA A 27 -23.94 -13.28 18.54
C ALA A 27 -24.13 -12.16 17.49
N LEU A 28 -23.19 -11.23 17.38
CA LEU A 28 -23.19 -10.18 16.35
C LEU A 28 -23.14 -10.78 14.94
N LEU A 29 -22.25 -11.74 14.68
CA LEU A 29 -22.16 -12.42 13.39
C LEU A 29 -23.42 -13.23 13.04
N GLY A 30 -24.18 -13.66 14.06
CA GLY A 30 -25.46 -14.33 13.88
C GLY A 30 -26.56 -13.41 13.33
N VAL A 31 -26.46 -12.09 13.57
CA VAL A 31 -27.43 -11.10 13.10
C VAL A 31 -27.00 -10.38 11.81
N LEU A 32 -25.73 -10.46 11.44
CA LEU A 32 -25.23 -9.83 10.21
C LEU A 32 -25.58 -10.66 8.95
N PRO A 33 -25.96 -10.02 7.82
CA PRO A 33 -26.25 -10.71 6.56
C PRO A 33 -25.03 -11.50 6.05
N ARG A 34 -25.25 -12.71 5.52
CA ARG A 34 -24.16 -13.52 4.94
C ARG A 34 -24.05 -13.29 3.42
N PRO A 35 -22.83 -13.18 2.85
CA PRO A 35 -21.52 -13.22 3.52
C PRO A 35 -21.11 -11.84 4.09
N SER A 36 -20.81 -11.77 5.39
CA SER A 36 -20.20 -10.61 6.04
C SER A 36 -18.72 -10.88 6.31
N SER A 37 -17.88 -9.85 6.13
CA SER A 37 -16.48 -9.88 6.57
C SER A 37 -16.31 -9.04 7.83
N LEU A 38 -15.61 -9.59 8.83
CA LEU A 38 -15.34 -8.92 10.10
C LEU A 38 -13.85 -8.57 10.20
N LEU A 39 -13.56 -7.28 10.35
CA LEU A 39 -12.24 -6.78 10.72
C LEU A 39 -12.26 -6.39 12.20
N LEU A 40 -11.31 -6.91 12.97
CA LEU A 40 -11.24 -6.67 14.41
C LEU A 40 -9.99 -5.90 14.80
N GLY A 41 -10.14 -4.65 15.24
CA GLY A 41 -9.09 -3.91 15.94
C GLY A 41 -9.03 -4.29 17.41
N LEU A 42 -7.84 -4.66 17.91
CA LEU A 42 -7.63 -5.07 19.30
C LEU A 42 -6.58 -4.18 19.97
N ASP A 43 -7.02 -3.40 20.96
CA ASP A 43 -6.14 -2.83 21.98
C ASP A 43 -6.02 -3.81 23.16
N LEU A 44 -4.83 -4.36 23.36
CA LEU A 44 -4.55 -5.35 24.39
C LEU A 44 -3.79 -4.71 25.54
N ALA A 45 -4.53 -4.38 26.59
CA ALA A 45 -4.00 -3.74 27.79
C ALA A 45 -3.05 -4.62 28.63
N ASP A 46 -3.02 -5.94 28.39
CA ASP A 46 -2.24 -6.95 29.13
C ASP A 46 -0.91 -7.26 28.41
N SER A 47 -0.13 -6.21 28.13
CA SER A 47 1.15 -6.34 27.40
C SER A 47 2.24 -7.06 28.21
N GLU A 48 2.08 -7.13 29.53
CA GLU A 48 3.00 -7.84 30.44
C GLU A 48 2.60 -9.31 30.68
N GLY A 49 1.41 -9.72 30.23
CA GLY A 49 0.91 -11.08 30.37
C GLY A 49 1.79 -12.10 29.63
N LYS A 50 1.83 -13.34 30.15
CA LYS A 50 2.49 -14.46 29.45
C LYS A 50 1.89 -14.58 28.05
N GLY A 51 2.71 -14.46 27.00
CA GLY A 51 2.21 -14.44 25.61
C GLY A 51 1.32 -15.63 25.23
N ALA A 52 1.52 -16.80 25.86
CA ALA A 52 0.64 -17.96 25.72
C ALA A 52 -0.80 -17.71 26.17
N LEU A 53 -1.01 -16.98 27.25
CA LEU A 53 -2.33 -16.68 27.78
C LEU A 53 -3.07 -15.70 26.87
N VAL A 54 -2.38 -14.66 26.38
CA VAL A 54 -2.94 -13.67 25.45
C VAL A 54 -3.33 -14.36 24.13
N ALA A 55 -2.42 -15.16 23.54
CA ALA A 55 -2.71 -15.93 22.33
C ALA A 55 -3.91 -16.88 22.51
N ARG A 56 -3.99 -17.60 23.65
CA ARG A 56 -5.14 -18.47 23.95
C ARG A 56 -6.47 -17.71 24.03
N ARG A 57 -6.47 -16.48 24.56
CA ARG A 57 -7.67 -15.63 24.63
C ARG A 57 -8.05 -15.04 23.28
N MET A 58 -7.07 -14.78 22.42
CA MET A 58 -7.29 -14.27 21.06
C MET A 58 -7.75 -15.34 20.08
N ALA A 59 -7.36 -16.60 20.27
CA ALA A 59 -7.63 -17.67 19.31
C ALA A 59 -9.12 -17.78 18.90
N PRO A 60 -10.10 -17.75 19.83
CA PRO A 60 -11.52 -17.78 19.45
C PRO A 60 -11.98 -16.55 18.65
N LEU A 61 -11.31 -15.40 18.78
CA LEU A 61 -11.62 -14.20 17.99
C LEU A 61 -11.14 -14.32 16.54
N LEU A 62 -10.03 -15.02 16.31
CA LEU A 62 -9.50 -15.26 14.97
C LEU A 62 -10.43 -16.16 14.14
N GLU A 63 -11.13 -17.09 14.77
CA GLU A 63 -12.13 -17.94 14.11
C GLU A 63 -13.35 -17.14 13.62
N LEU A 64 -13.60 -15.97 14.21
CA LEU A 64 -14.73 -15.11 13.91
C LEU A 64 -14.38 -13.96 12.96
N ALA A 65 -13.10 -13.56 12.91
CA ALA A 65 -12.63 -12.44 12.11
C ALA A 65 -11.99 -12.90 10.79
N ASN A 66 -12.11 -12.08 9.75
CA ASN A 66 -11.38 -12.24 8.50
C ASN A 66 -10.01 -11.56 8.55
N LEU A 67 -9.85 -10.59 9.44
CA LEU A 67 -8.62 -9.84 9.66
C LEU A 67 -8.59 -9.34 11.10
N VAL A 68 -7.47 -9.49 11.79
CA VAL A 68 -7.25 -8.94 13.13
C VAL A 68 -6.12 -7.93 13.09
N VAL A 69 -6.34 -6.74 13.64
CA VAL A 69 -5.34 -5.66 13.72
C VAL A 69 -4.99 -5.45 15.18
N LEU A 70 -3.72 -5.65 15.55
CA LEU A 70 -3.21 -5.35 16.88
C LEU A 70 -2.77 -3.89 16.94
N GLN A 71 -3.42 -3.11 17.81
CA GLN A 71 -3.09 -1.71 18.04
C GLN A 71 -1.79 -1.61 18.85
N THR A 72 -0.66 -1.56 18.14
CA THR A 72 0.71 -1.49 18.72
C THR A 72 1.24 -0.06 18.84
N HIS A 73 0.34 0.92 18.88
CA HIS A 73 0.65 2.34 18.95
C HIS A 73 -0.09 3.00 20.12
N PHE A 74 0.22 4.26 20.38
CA PHE A 74 -0.35 5.04 21.47
C PHE A 74 -1.87 5.18 21.31
N THR A 75 -2.63 4.70 22.28
CA THR A 75 -4.09 4.83 22.38
C THR A 75 -4.44 5.64 23.65
N ARG A 76 -5.44 6.53 23.59
CA ARG A 76 -5.77 7.47 24.69
C ARG A 76 -6.60 6.82 25.82
N HIS A 77 -6.26 5.62 26.28
CA HIS A 77 -7.07 4.92 27.30
C HIS A 77 -6.57 5.08 28.74
N TRP A 78 -5.51 5.86 28.95
CA TRP A 78 -4.92 6.02 30.28
C TRP A 78 -5.57 7.17 31.05
N ARG A 79 -5.89 6.92 32.32
CA ARG A 79 -6.47 7.93 33.24
C ARG A 79 -5.47 9.02 33.65
N PHE A 80 -4.19 8.80 33.40
CA PHE A 80 -3.11 9.74 33.64
C PHE A 80 -2.42 10.06 32.31
N CYS A 81 -1.88 11.26 32.21
CA CYS A 81 -1.08 11.68 31.07
C CYS A 81 0.40 11.48 31.39
N ARG A 82 1.09 10.71 30.55
CA ARG A 82 2.55 10.57 30.57
C ARG A 82 3.09 10.68 29.16
N ALA A 83 4.15 11.47 28.98
CA ALA A 83 4.84 11.58 27.70
C ALA A 83 5.36 10.21 27.28
N ALA A 84 4.98 9.73 26.09
CA ALA A 84 5.27 8.37 25.65
C ALA A 84 5.51 8.29 24.15
N HIS A 85 6.29 7.31 23.73
CA HIS A 85 6.53 7.07 22.32
C HIS A 85 5.24 6.67 21.60
N VAL A 86 5.04 7.18 20.39
CA VAL A 86 3.82 6.92 19.59
C VAL A 86 3.67 5.43 19.25
N SER A 87 4.77 4.69 19.15
CA SER A 87 4.79 3.23 19.22
C SER A 87 6.13 2.77 19.76
N LEU A 88 6.18 1.54 20.29
CA LEU A 88 7.39 0.93 20.80
C LEU A 88 7.72 -0.30 19.96
N TYR A 89 8.98 -0.47 19.54
CA TYR A 89 9.37 -1.72 18.91
C TYR A 89 9.59 -2.81 19.96
N ALA A 90 10.47 -2.59 20.92
CA ALA A 90 10.77 -3.50 22.02
C ALA A 90 10.29 -2.93 23.37
N PRO A 91 10.01 -3.78 24.38
CA PRO A 91 9.67 -3.33 25.71
C PRO A 91 10.84 -2.51 26.31
N PRO A 92 10.57 -1.32 26.85
CA PRO A 92 11.59 -0.49 27.49
C PRO A 92 12.13 -1.16 28.75
N THR A 93 13.45 -1.08 28.97
CA THR A 93 14.11 -1.72 30.13
C THR A 93 13.78 -1.04 31.47
N SER A 94 13.43 0.24 31.43
CA SER A 94 13.22 1.09 32.62
C SER A 94 11.78 1.49 32.86
N ASP A 95 10.86 1.18 31.93
CA ASP A 95 9.47 1.63 32.02
C ASP A 95 8.52 0.45 32.23
N ALA A 96 8.07 0.30 33.48
CA ALA A 96 7.15 -0.75 33.91
C ALA A 96 5.69 -0.49 33.51
N CYS A 97 5.44 0.42 32.57
CA CYS A 97 4.08 0.83 32.19
C CYS A 97 4.01 1.43 30.78
N PRO A 98 4.34 0.65 29.73
CA PRO A 98 4.30 1.13 28.37
C PRO A 98 2.86 1.55 28.00
N GLN A 99 2.71 2.74 27.41
CA GLN A 99 1.40 3.29 27.02
C GLN A 99 0.78 2.60 25.79
N SER A 100 1.58 1.79 25.08
CA SER A 100 1.17 0.98 23.94
C SER A 100 1.81 -0.40 24.03
N THR A 101 1.18 -1.43 23.43
CA THR A 101 1.82 -2.74 23.30
C THR A 101 3.05 -2.65 22.39
N PRO A 102 4.26 -3.04 22.85
CA PRO A 102 5.43 -3.09 21.98
C PRO A 102 5.24 -4.07 20.81
N ALA A 103 5.68 -3.70 19.61
CA ALA A 103 5.57 -4.53 18.41
C ALA A 103 6.20 -5.92 18.60
N LEU A 104 7.30 -6.01 19.35
CA LEU A 104 7.97 -7.27 19.67
C LEU A 104 7.10 -8.24 20.46
N THR A 105 6.35 -7.69 21.42
CA THR A 105 5.42 -8.44 22.25
C THR A 105 4.24 -8.92 21.40
N ALA A 106 3.69 -8.05 20.56
CA ALA A 106 2.63 -8.43 19.62
C ALA A 106 3.08 -9.51 18.63
N LEU A 107 4.30 -9.41 18.07
CA LEU A 107 4.88 -10.44 17.21
C LEU A 107 5.04 -11.79 17.93
N GLU A 108 5.38 -11.79 19.22
CA GLU A 108 5.42 -13.02 20.01
C GLU A 108 4.02 -13.66 20.10
N TRP A 109 2.97 -12.87 20.37
CA TRP A 109 1.60 -13.36 20.38
C TRP A 109 1.20 -13.93 19.02
N MET A 110 1.47 -13.21 17.93
CA MET A 110 1.20 -13.64 16.56
C MET A 110 1.89 -14.98 16.24
N SER A 111 3.15 -15.15 16.64
CA SER A 111 3.90 -16.39 16.40
C SER A 111 3.29 -17.61 17.09
N ARG A 112 2.58 -17.41 18.21
CA ARG A 112 1.89 -18.47 18.98
C ARG A 112 0.49 -18.77 18.44
N LEU A 113 -0.05 -17.90 17.60
CA LEU A 113 -1.35 -18.07 16.91
C LEU A 113 -1.20 -18.83 15.58
N GLU A 114 0.03 -19.01 15.08
CA GLU A 114 0.30 -19.80 13.87
C GLU A 114 0.16 -21.31 14.15
N PRO A 115 -0.50 -22.08 13.27
CA PRO A 115 -1.10 -21.65 12.00
C PRO A 115 -2.56 -21.18 12.18
N SER A 116 -2.80 -19.88 12.04
CA SER A 116 -4.16 -19.33 11.90
C SER A 116 -4.40 -19.02 10.42
N SER A 117 -5.61 -19.33 9.92
CA SER A 117 -6.04 -18.88 8.60
C SER A 117 -6.30 -17.38 8.56
N THR A 118 -6.53 -16.75 9.72
CA THR A 118 -6.91 -15.36 9.84
C THR A 118 -5.65 -14.49 9.94
N PRO A 119 -5.40 -13.60 8.97
CA PRO A 119 -4.27 -12.69 9.02
C PRO A 119 -4.34 -11.77 10.24
N VAL A 120 -3.21 -11.65 10.93
CA VAL A 120 -3.02 -10.74 12.06
C VAL A 120 -2.02 -9.67 11.65
N CYS A 121 -2.35 -8.39 11.88
CA CYS A 121 -1.57 -7.25 11.42
C CYS A 121 -1.06 -6.41 12.60
N LEU A 122 0.17 -5.87 12.49
CA LEU A 122 0.65 -4.83 13.38
C LEU A 122 0.15 -3.46 12.92
N SER A 123 -0.31 -2.60 13.82
CA SER A 123 -0.75 -1.25 13.47
C SER A 123 0.26 -0.17 13.84
N PHE A 124 0.61 0.69 12.88
CA PHE A 124 1.45 1.87 13.09
C PHE A 124 0.64 3.16 12.95
N ASN A 125 0.78 4.08 13.90
CA ASN A 125 0.10 5.38 13.90
C ASN A 125 0.88 6.42 13.08
N MET A 126 0.19 7.09 12.16
CA MET A 126 0.75 8.18 11.36
C MET A 126 0.59 9.54 12.04
N ALA A 127 -0.20 9.68 13.11
CA ALA A 127 -0.19 10.91 13.88
C ALA A 127 1.16 11.10 14.60
N ALA A 128 1.54 12.36 14.81
CA ALA A 128 2.48 12.70 15.88
C ALA A 128 1.68 12.91 17.16
N VAL A 129 2.24 12.56 18.32
CA VAL A 129 1.59 12.77 19.61
C VAL A 129 2.32 13.87 20.35
N GLU A 130 1.62 14.97 20.61
CA GLU A 130 2.07 16.11 21.40
C GLU A 130 1.68 15.91 22.86
N PHE A 131 2.65 16.05 23.75
CA PHE A 131 2.49 15.99 25.20
C PHE A 131 2.93 17.33 25.79
N ARG A 132 2.11 17.90 26.67
CA ARG A 132 2.41 19.14 27.39
C ARG A 132 2.60 18.83 28.86
N GLY A 133 3.76 19.15 29.42
CA GLY A 133 4.07 18.82 30.81
C GLY A 133 4.76 19.95 31.55
N LEU A 134 5.04 19.72 32.83
CA LEU A 134 5.87 20.62 33.63
C LEU A 134 7.31 20.58 33.09
N ALA A 135 8.00 21.73 33.18
CA ALA A 135 9.24 22.05 32.48
C ALA A 135 10.15 20.85 32.13
N HIS A 136 10.55 20.74 30.85
CA HIS A 136 11.47 19.73 30.29
C HIS A 136 10.85 18.31 30.17
N PRO A 137 9.74 18.15 29.43
CA PRO A 137 9.14 16.84 29.21
C PRO A 137 10.09 15.90 28.44
N SER A 138 10.18 14.67 28.92
CA SER A 138 10.93 13.57 28.33
C SER A 138 10.05 12.32 28.28
N ALA A 139 10.47 11.27 27.56
CA ALA A 139 9.74 10.00 27.59
C ALA A 139 9.64 9.49 29.04
N GLY A 140 8.41 9.27 29.50
CA GLY A 140 8.10 8.87 30.85
C GLY A 140 7.81 10.03 31.83
N SER A 141 7.99 11.29 31.45
CA SER A 141 7.62 12.43 32.29
C SER A 141 6.09 12.56 32.40
N PRO A 142 5.55 13.01 33.55
CA PRO A 142 4.14 13.36 33.66
C PRO A 142 3.80 14.49 32.68
N CYS A 143 2.59 14.45 32.11
CA CYS A 143 2.03 15.53 31.33
C CYS A 143 0.68 15.98 31.87
N GLU A 144 0.27 17.18 31.50
CA GLU A 144 -1.05 17.73 31.75
C GLU A 144 -2.02 17.33 30.63
N THR A 145 -1.56 17.37 29.38
CA THR A 145 -2.37 17.03 28.21
C THR A 145 -1.58 16.26 27.17
N SER A 146 -2.28 15.40 26.43
CA SER A 146 -1.78 14.72 25.23
C SER A 146 -2.77 14.91 24.09
N ARG A 147 -2.27 15.18 22.89
CA ARG A 147 -3.09 15.23 21.67
C ARG A 147 -2.35 14.69 20.46
N GLU A 148 -3.10 14.06 19.58
CA GLU A 148 -2.63 13.66 18.26
C GLU A 148 -2.67 14.87 17.34
N ILE A 149 -1.60 15.08 16.56
CA ILE A 149 -1.44 16.21 15.64
C ILE A 149 -0.90 15.71 14.30
N ALA A 150 -1.38 16.30 13.21
CA ALA A 150 -0.80 16.06 11.89
C ALA A 150 0.61 16.67 11.84
N PRO A 151 1.58 16.02 11.17
CA PRO A 151 2.83 16.65 10.80
C PRO A 151 2.59 17.65 9.68
N VAL A 152 2.24 18.87 10.08
CA VAL A 152 2.10 19.99 9.16
C VAL A 152 3.49 20.37 8.66
N GLY A 153 3.65 20.64 7.35
CA GLY A 153 4.85 21.29 6.81
C GLY A 153 4.61 22.76 6.44
N ARG A 154 5.65 23.45 5.96
CA ARG A 154 5.84 24.93 5.95
C ARG A 154 4.75 25.84 5.34
N GLY A 155 3.62 25.32 4.86
CA GLY A 155 2.60 26.07 4.12
C GLY A 155 1.53 26.81 4.94
N ALA A 156 1.26 26.40 6.19
CA ALA A 156 0.16 26.99 6.98
C ALA A 156 0.51 28.35 7.65
N SER A 157 1.73 28.85 7.49
CA SER A 157 2.20 30.09 8.14
C SER A 157 2.19 31.30 7.19
N ARG A 158 1.03 31.55 6.56
CA ARG A 158 0.67 32.87 6.01
C ARG A 158 -0.38 33.58 6.88
N LEU A 159 -0.45 33.24 8.17
CA LEU A 159 -1.13 34.08 9.15
C LEU A 159 -0.23 35.30 9.42
N PRO A 160 -0.77 36.53 9.41
CA PRO A 160 -0.03 37.71 9.87
C PRO A 160 0.41 37.50 11.33
N PRO A 161 1.54 38.07 11.77
CA PRO A 161 2.00 37.96 13.15
C PRO A 161 0.93 38.57 14.07
N ALA A 162 0.11 37.71 14.67
CA ALA A 162 -0.81 38.12 15.72
C ALA A 162 0.03 38.61 16.91
N ARG A 163 -0.20 39.86 17.30
CA ARG A 163 0.52 40.57 18.38
C ARG A 163 0.18 40.07 19.81
N SER A 164 -0.47 38.92 19.94
CA SER A 164 -0.67 38.27 21.24
C SER A 164 0.25 37.05 21.35
N SER A 165 0.57 36.67 22.58
CA SER A 165 1.39 35.53 23.00
C SER A 165 0.85 34.14 22.58
N SER A 166 0.29 34.03 21.38
CA SER A 166 -0.18 32.81 20.74
C SER A 166 1.02 31.94 20.40
N ARG A 167 1.27 30.95 21.26
CA ARG A 167 2.30 29.92 21.09
C ARG A 167 2.11 29.24 19.73
N THR A 168 3.04 29.49 18.82
CA THR A 168 3.03 28.94 17.45
C THR A 168 2.90 27.41 17.47
N ALA A 169 1.90 26.89 16.74
CA ALA A 169 1.71 25.46 16.54
C ALA A 169 2.99 24.79 15.99
N PHE A 170 3.35 23.64 16.55
CA PHE A 170 4.52 22.88 16.14
C PHE A 170 4.42 22.44 14.68
N GLN A 171 5.57 22.44 14.00
CA GLN A 171 5.70 22.02 12.62
C GLN A 171 6.83 20.97 12.54
N PRO A 172 6.52 19.66 12.58
CA PRO A 172 7.54 18.62 12.77
C PRO A 172 8.61 18.58 11.68
N CYS A 173 8.34 19.14 10.50
CA CYS A 173 9.27 19.18 9.37
C CYS A 173 10.17 20.42 9.33
N ALA A 174 9.96 21.42 10.20
CA ALA A 174 10.77 22.63 10.24
C ALA A 174 11.58 22.64 11.54
N GLY A 175 12.71 21.91 11.58
CA GLY A 175 13.57 21.73 12.76
C GLY A 175 14.25 22.99 13.33
N TYR A 176 13.64 24.17 13.24
CA TYR A 176 14.17 25.40 13.82
C TYR A 176 13.79 25.49 15.30
N GLY A 177 14.80 25.38 16.18
CA GLY A 177 14.68 25.61 17.62
C GLY A 177 14.07 24.46 18.44
N TRP A 178 13.91 23.27 17.85
CA TRP A 178 13.51 22.06 18.57
C TRP A 178 14.72 21.16 18.76
N GLN A 179 14.89 20.63 19.97
CA GLN A 179 15.86 19.58 20.20
C GLN A 179 15.23 18.27 19.75
N SER A 180 15.80 17.65 18.71
CA SER A 180 15.30 16.38 18.16
C SER A 180 16.24 15.24 18.52
N GLY A 181 15.66 14.12 18.93
CA GLY A 181 16.38 12.88 19.17
C GLY A 181 15.79 11.72 18.39
N ARG A 182 16.58 10.67 18.21
CA ARG A 182 16.13 9.36 17.76
C ARG A 182 16.52 8.37 18.83
N ASP A 183 15.57 7.57 19.28
CA ASP A 183 15.87 6.44 20.13
C ASP A 183 16.01 5.19 19.26
N SER A 184 17.25 4.76 19.06
CA SER A 184 17.63 3.70 18.12
C SER A 184 17.47 2.29 18.68
N ASN A 185 17.20 2.13 19.98
CA ASN A 185 17.34 0.83 20.62
C ASN A 185 16.00 0.14 20.85
N ALA A 186 15.10 0.76 21.63
CA ALA A 186 13.85 0.11 22.04
C ALA A 186 12.61 0.67 21.34
N SER A 187 12.49 1.99 21.21
CA SER A 187 11.28 2.58 20.62
C SER A 187 11.30 2.63 19.10
N LEU A 188 12.48 2.82 18.49
CA LEU A 188 12.62 3.14 17.06
C LEU A 188 11.68 4.29 16.66
N THR A 189 11.63 5.34 17.48
CA THR A 189 10.80 6.54 17.22
C THR A 189 11.63 7.80 17.22
N ALA A 190 11.13 8.80 16.49
CA ALA A 190 11.67 10.15 16.56
C ALA A 190 10.91 10.94 17.62
N HIS A 191 11.63 11.78 18.35
CA HIS A 191 11.01 12.74 19.25
C HIS A 191 11.63 14.12 19.10
N ALA A 192 10.86 15.14 19.47
CA ALA A 192 11.30 16.52 19.51
C ALA A 192 10.73 17.19 20.77
N TYR A 193 11.49 18.09 21.37
CA TYR A 193 10.99 18.87 22.50
C TYR A 193 11.42 20.34 22.45
N ARG A 194 10.59 21.18 23.06
CA ARG A 194 10.82 22.60 23.26
C ARG A 194 9.94 23.08 24.42
N ASP A 195 10.56 23.74 25.39
CA ASP A 195 9.89 24.29 26.58
C ASP A 195 9.11 23.22 27.37
N ASP A 196 7.79 23.35 27.41
CA ASP A 196 6.81 22.49 28.07
C ASP A 196 6.20 21.45 27.12
N VAL A 197 6.69 21.34 25.89
CA VAL A 197 6.14 20.45 24.85
C VAL A 197 7.14 19.38 24.43
N TRP A 198 6.69 18.13 24.46
CA TRP A 198 7.40 16.97 23.91
C TRP A 198 6.54 16.25 22.90
N ILE A 199 7.13 15.82 21.79
CA ILE A 199 6.41 15.27 20.64
C ILE A 199 7.08 13.99 20.21
N SER A 200 6.30 12.92 20.07
CA SER A 200 6.75 11.66 19.50
C SER A 200 6.10 11.42 18.14
N GLN A 201 6.86 10.90 17.19
CA GLN A 201 6.34 10.54 15.88
C GLN A 201 7.10 9.38 15.23
N GLU A 202 6.41 8.70 14.31
CA GLU A 202 7.05 7.80 13.36
C GLU A 202 7.69 8.61 12.22
N THR A 203 8.78 8.07 11.65
CA THR A 203 9.38 8.59 10.41
C THR A 203 9.51 7.44 9.42
N GLY A 204 9.54 7.73 8.11
CA GLY A 204 9.67 6.70 7.08
C GLY A 204 10.84 5.73 7.35
N PRO A 205 12.09 6.22 7.54
CA PRO A 205 13.23 5.35 7.80
C PRO A 205 13.07 4.45 9.04
N LEU A 206 12.46 4.96 10.11
CA LEU A 206 12.23 4.19 11.34
C LEU A 206 11.12 3.14 11.17
N LEU A 207 10.07 3.47 10.43
CA LEU A 207 9.01 2.51 10.06
C LEU A 207 9.56 1.39 9.17
N ARG A 208 10.40 1.72 8.20
CA ARG A 208 11.12 0.71 7.39
C ARG A 208 11.96 -0.20 8.27
N GLU A 209 12.71 0.34 9.21
CA GLU A 209 13.52 -0.45 10.13
C GLU A 209 12.66 -1.38 11.01
N LYS A 210 11.59 -0.86 11.62
CA LYS A 210 10.61 -1.64 12.38
C LYS A 210 10.04 -2.79 11.56
N LEU A 211 9.63 -2.50 10.33
CA LEU A 211 9.04 -3.47 9.41
C LEU A 211 10.05 -4.56 9.01
N LEU A 212 11.29 -4.18 8.66
CA LEU A 212 12.36 -5.14 8.35
C LEU A 212 12.72 -6.02 9.54
N MET A 213 12.69 -5.48 10.77
CA MET A 213 12.96 -6.27 11.97
C MET A 213 11.79 -7.20 12.30
N ALA A 214 10.55 -6.72 12.15
CA ALA A 214 9.35 -7.50 12.37
C ALA A 214 9.22 -8.67 11.37
N SER A 215 9.48 -8.43 10.08
CA SER A 215 9.37 -9.45 9.03
C SER A 215 10.41 -10.56 9.15
N ARG A 216 11.61 -10.25 9.68
CA ARG A 216 12.61 -11.28 10.02
C ARG A 216 12.12 -12.27 11.08
N ARG A 217 11.21 -11.84 11.97
CA ARG A 217 10.63 -12.69 13.01
C ARG A 217 9.39 -13.42 12.52
N LEU A 218 8.54 -12.74 11.74
CA LEU A 218 7.33 -13.30 11.18
C LEU A 218 7.31 -13.07 9.66
N PRO A 219 7.74 -14.05 8.85
CA PRO A 219 7.84 -13.87 7.39
C PRO A 219 6.52 -13.53 6.69
N LYS A 220 5.38 -13.91 7.29
CA LYS A 220 4.02 -13.58 6.81
C LYS A 220 3.44 -12.39 7.57
N LEU A 221 4.24 -11.35 7.75
CA LEU A 221 3.82 -10.18 8.50
C LEU A 221 2.77 -9.38 7.72
N CYS A 222 1.63 -9.13 8.34
CA CYS A 222 0.69 -8.10 7.91
C CYS A 222 0.92 -6.79 8.67
N VAL A 223 0.68 -5.66 8.02
CA VAL A 223 0.79 -4.32 8.60
C VAL A 223 -0.48 -3.54 8.30
N ALA A 224 -1.01 -2.84 9.30
CA ALA A 224 -2.08 -1.86 9.20
C ALA A 224 -1.53 -0.47 9.51
N VAL A 225 -2.17 0.55 8.95
CA VAL A 225 -1.79 1.95 9.17
C VAL A 225 -2.97 2.70 9.77
N PHE A 226 -2.73 3.41 10.87
CA PHE A 226 -3.72 4.15 11.63
C PHE A 226 -3.51 5.66 11.45
N ASN A 227 -4.61 6.43 11.42
CA ASN A 227 -4.63 7.88 11.18
C ASN A 227 -3.94 8.30 9.87
N VAL A 228 -4.22 7.61 8.75
CA VAL A 228 -3.55 7.86 7.46
C VAL A 228 -3.70 9.31 6.96
N ASP A 229 -4.82 9.95 7.28
CA ASP A 229 -5.09 11.38 7.03
C ASP A 229 -4.10 12.31 7.77
N MET A 230 -3.50 11.81 8.84
CA MET A 230 -2.44 12.47 9.59
C MET A 230 -1.05 12.16 9.02
N ASP A 231 -0.92 11.41 7.91
CA ASP A 231 0.31 11.40 7.14
C ASP A 231 0.35 12.56 6.14
N SER A 232 1.50 13.25 6.05
CA SER A 232 1.55 14.57 5.42
C SER A 232 1.15 14.47 3.93
N PRO A 233 0.00 15.04 3.50
CA PRO A 233 -0.43 14.97 2.11
C PRO A 233 0.39 15.93 1.22
N ALA A 234 1.24 16.77 1.80
CA ALA A 234 1.87 17.90 1.12
C ALA A 234 3.42 17.84 1.11
N LEU A 235 3.97 18.21 -0.05
CA LEU A 235 5.36 18.55 -0.49
C LEU A 235 6.25 19.38 0.46
N SER A 236 5.91 19.48 1.72
CA SER A 236 6.24 20.58 2.62
C SER A 236 7.33 20.23 3.64
N CYS A 237 7.81 18.98 3.62
CA CYS A 237 8.99 18.52 4.36
C CYS A 237 10.20 18.55 3.42
N ARG A 238 11.06 19.57 3.55
CA ARG A 238 12.28 19.72 2.72
C ARG A 238 13.12 18.44 2.81
N GLY A 239 13.31 17.77 1.67
CA GLY A 239 14.15 16.58 1.55
C GLY A 239 13.39 15.25 1.41
N ALA A 240 12.06 15.23 1.57
CA ALA A 240 11.26 14.01 1.40
C ALA A 240 10.93 13.67 -0.08
N GLY A 241 11.42 14.47 -1.04
CA GLY A 241 10.99 14.37 -2.44
C GLY A 241 9.53 14.77 -2.61
N ASP A 242 9.04 14.71 -3.85
CA ASP A 242 7.67 15.14 -4.17
C ASP A 242 6.59 14.10 -3.79
N GLU A 243 6.85 13.26 -2.78
CA GLU A 243 6.04 12.08 -2.41
C GLU A 243 4.97 12.47 -1.38
N ALA A 244 3.68 12.27 -1.73
CA ALA A 244 2.56 12.42 -0.81
C ALA A 244 2.49 11.20 0.12
N PHE A 245 2.11 11.41 1.40
CA PHE A 245 2.05 10.35 2.42
C PHE A 245 3.37 9.57 2.57
N PRO A 246 4.49 10.26 2.83
CA PRO A 246 5.82 9.67 2.75
C PRO A 246 6.04 8.49 3.72
N ARG A 247 5.31 8.40 4.84
CA ARG A 247 5.44 7.27 5.78
C ARG A 247 4.64 6.07 5.32
N VAL A 248 3.43 6.30 4.81
CA VAL A 248 2.61 5.26 4.18
C VAL A 248 3.34 4.70 2.97
N SER A 249 3.88 5.55 2.09
CA SER A 249 4.62 5.12 0.91
C SER A 249 5.88 4.33 1.28
N GLU A 250 6.61 4.75 2.32
CA GLU A 250 7.79 4.01 2.79
C GLU A 250 7.42 2.63 3.36
N LEU A 251 6.30 2.52 4.11
CA LEU A 251 5.77 1.23 4.57
C LEU A 251 5.35 0.34 3.40
N ALA A 252 4.63 0.89 2.41
CA ALA A 252 4.21 0.15 1.21
C ALA A 252 5.40 -0.35 0.39
N ARG A 253 6.41 0.52 0.15
CA ARG A 253 7.66 0.14 -0.53
C ARG A 253 8.42 -0.95 0.24
N SER A 254 8.49 -0.83 1.55
CA SER A 254 9.19 -1.79 2.41
C SER A 254 8.45 -3.12 2.50
N ALA A 255 7.12 -3.12 2.60
CA ALA A 255 6.30 -4.32 2.59
C ALA A 255 6.36 -5.05 1.24
N GLY A 256 6.27 -4.30 0.12
CA GLY A 256 6.45 -4.85 -1.22
C GLY A 256 7.85 -5.42 -1.47
N SER A 257 8.88 -4.80 -0.89
CA SER A 257 10.24 -5.34 -0.92
C SER A 257 10.39 -6.64 -0.11
N LEU A 258 9.61 -6.84 0.95
CA LEU A 258 9.65 -8.10 1.69
C LEU A 258 9.06 -9.28 0.90
N ASP A 259 8.10 -9.01 0.01
CA ASP A 259 7.59 -9.98 -0.96
C ASP A 259 8.46 -10.08 -2.23
N SER A 260 9.47 -9.22 -2.40
CA SER A 260 10.30 -9.16 -3.62
C SER A 260 11.27 -10.32 -3.78
N ASP A 261 11.50 -11.14 -2.75
CA ASP A 261 12.15 -12.45 -2.92
C ASP A 261 11.26 -13.44 -3.72
N LYS A 262 9.98 -13.11 -3.97
CA LYS A 262 9.03 -13.91 -4.75
C LYS A 262 8.44 -13.22 -5.98
N ASN A 263 8.56 -11.91 -6.16
CA ASN A 263 7.95 -11.21 -7.30
C ASN A 263 9.01 -10.49 -8.14
N MET A 264 9.30 -11.01 -9.34
CA MET A 264 10.14 -10.36 -10.36
C MET A 264 9.54 -9.05 -10.92
N LYS A 265 8.49 -8.48 -10.32
CA LYS A 265 7.80 -7.30 -10.86
C LYS A 265 8.75 -6.11 -10.95
N GLY A 266 8.81 -5.48 -12.12
CA GLY A 266 9.73 -4.37 -12.36
C GLY A 266 11.20 -4.75 -12.48
N ALA A 267 11.54 -6.04 -12.66
CA ALA A 267 12.92 -6.44 -12.81
C ALA A 267 13.56 -5.89 -14.09
N LEU A 268 14.81 -5.43 -13.97
CA LEU A 268 15.65 -5.04 -15.11
C LEU A 268 16.73 -6.09 -15.33
N VAL A 269 16.64 -6.85 -16.43
CA VAL A 269 17.66 -7.80 -16.85
C VAL A 269 18.65 -7.10 -17.78
N CYS A 270 19.92 -7.03 -17.39
CA CYS A 270 20.96 -6.40 -18.20
C CYS A 270 21.80 -7.47 -18.87
N VAL A 271 21.69 -7.57 -20.19
CA VAL A 271 22.43 -8.55 -21.00
C VAL A 271 23.69 -7.89 -21.55
N LEU A 272 24.85 -8.41 -21.15
CA LEU A 272 26.16 -7.92 -21.53
C LEU A 272 26.75 -8.76 -22.66
N SER A 273 27.33 -8.09 -23.64
CA SER A 273 27.99 -8.74 -24.77
C SER A 273 29.32 -9.39 -24.37
N PRO A 274 29.85 -10.35 -25.16
CA PRO A 274 31.22 -10.85 -24.96
C PRO A 274 32.29 -9.77 -25.19
N ALA A 275 31.92 -8.66 -25.85
CA ALA A 275 32.76 -7.51 -26.14
C ALA A 275 32.71 -6.44 -25.04
N ALA A 276 32.04 -6.71 -23.90
CA ALA A 276 31.89 -5.74 -22.82
C ALA A 276 33.24 -5.18 -22.36
N ILE A 277 33.38 -3.87 -22.54
CA ILE A 277 34.50 -3.06 -22.06
C ILE A 277 34.03 -2.17 -20.90
N HIS A 278 34.95 -1.75 -20.03
CA HIS A 278 34.65 -0.88 -18.90
C HIS A 278 33.66 -1.45 -17.87
N LEU A 279 33.67 -2.78 -17.66
CA LEU A 279 32.86 -3.44 -16.63
C LEU A 279 33.13 -2.90 -15.21
N ASP A 280 34.31 -2.32 -14.97
CA ASP A 280 34.65 -1.67 -13.71
C ASP A 280 33.73 -0.49 -13.37
N ARG A 281 33.13 0.16 -14.37
CA ARG A 281 32.22 1.32 -14.24
C ARG A 281 30.76 0.99 -14.50
N PHE A 282 30.44 -0.24 -14.90
CA PHE A 282 29.08 -0.62 -15.22
C PHE A 282 28.17 -0.51 -13.98
N PRO A 283 27.02 0.17 -14.06
CA PRO A 283 26.14 0.43 -12.92
C PRO A 283 25.26 -0.79 -12.61
N ALA A 284 25.88 -1.89 -12.22
CA ALA A 284 25.21 -3.18 -11.99
C ALA A 284 24.09 -3.15 -10.94
N HIS A 285 24.09 -2.16 -10.03
CA HIS A 285 23.03 -1.95 -9.05
C HIS A 285 21.68 -1.53 -9.66
N LEU A 286 21.69 -1.03 -10.91
CA LEU A 286 20.45 -0.73 -11.65
C LEU A 286 19.75 -1.98 -12.18
N CYS A 287 20.44 -3.12 -12.19
CA CYS A 287 19.97 -4.36 -12.79
C CYS A 287 19.61 -5.37 -11.70
N SER A 288 18.49 -6.06 -11.88
CA SER A 288 18.09 -7.19 -11.03
C SER A 288 18.91 -8.45 -11.35
N TYR A 289 19.31 -8.60 -12.62
CA TYR A 289 20.16 -9.68 -13.10
C TYR A 289 21.17 -9.14 -14.10
N LEU A 290 22.40 -9.66 -14.05
CA LEU A 290 23.37 -9.48 -15.12
C LEU A 290 23.56 -10.79 -15.87
N VAL A 291 23.30 -10.76 -17.16
CA VAL A 291 23.42 -11.92 -18.05
C VAL A 291 24.66 -11.72 -18.93
N PHE A 292 25.67 -12.57 -18.80
CA PHE A 292 26.82 -12.55 -19.70
C PHE A 292 26.54 -13.43 -20.92
N THR A 293 26.47 -12.82 -22.10
CA THR A 293 26.35 -13.58 -23.35
C THR A 293 27.72 -14.03 -23.80
N ARG A 294 27.84 -15.33 -24.11
CA ARG A 294 28.96 -15.87 -24.85
C ARG A 294 28.37 -16.65 -26.02
N ARG A 295 28.89 -16.40 -27.23
CA ARG A 295 28.73 -17.37 -28.33
C ARG A 295 29.60 -18.57 -27.97
N LEU A 296 28.94 -19.66 -27.57
CA LEU A 296 29.57 -20.97 -27.65
C LEU A 296 29.46 -21.36 -29.12
N ASP A 297 30.59 -21.56 -29.79
CA ASP A 297 30.57 -22.16 -31.12
C ASP A 297 30.01 -23.58 -30.94
N ALA A 298 28.83 -23.82 -31.50
CA ALA A 298 28.05 -25.05 -31.27
C ALA A 298 28.84 -26.32 -31.62
N GLU A 299 29.83 -26.22 -32.50
CA GLU A 299 30.69 -27.33 -32.92
C GLU A 299 31.76 -27.74 -31.90
N GLN A 300 32.05 -26.91 -30.89
CA GLN A 300 33.15 -27.15 -29.94
C GLN A 300 32.71 -27.41 -28.50
N ALA A 301 31.43 -27.20 -28.16
CA ALA A 301 30.96 -27.33 -26.79
C ALA A 301 30.56 -28.78 -26.47
N THR A 302 31.42 -29.52 -25.74
CA THR A 302 30.93 -30.70 -25.02
C THR A 302 30.19 -30.27 -23.75
N PRO A 303 29.18 -31.02 -23.25
CA PRO A 303 28.32 -30.60 -22.13
C PRO A 303 28.99 -30.18 -20.79
N PRO A 304 30.25 -30.55 -20.44
CA PRO A 304 30.94 -29.91 -19.32
C PRO A 304 31.54 -28.53 -19.64
N ASP A 305 31.71 -28.15 -20.91
CA ASP A 305 32.36 -26.91 -21.36
C ASP A 305 31.39 -25.74 -21.60
N VAL A 306 30.12 -25.89 -21.22
CA VAL A 306 29.09 -24.83 -21.35
C VAL A 306 29.45 -23.60 -20.51
N LEU A 307 30.27 -23.77 -19.47
CA LEU A 307 30.81 -22.64 -18.73
C LEU A 307 31.96 -21.98 -19.48
N PRO A 308 31.99 -20.65 -19.55
CA PRO A 308 33.08 -19.94 -20.16
C PRO A 308 34.39 -20.27 -19.45
N LEU A 309 35.20 -21.12 -20.07
CA LEU A 309 36.55 -21.41 -19.64
C LEU A 309 37.35 -20.10 -19.64
N SER A 310 37.68 -19.64 -18.43
CA SER A 310 38.84 -18.79 -18.06
C SER A 310 39.09 -17.46 -18.80
N GLY A 311 38.10 -16.87 -19.48
CA GLY A 311 38.26 -15.56 -20.11
C GLY A 311 38.41 -14.40 -19.11
N SER A 312 39.39 -13.50 -19.32
CA SER A 312 39.62 -12.31 -18.47
C SER A 312 38.40 -11.40 -18.36
N ARG A 313 37.58 -11.32 -19.41
CA ARG A 313 36.30 -10.59 -19.42
C ARG A 313 35.25 -11.25 -18.53
N PHE A 314 35.12 -12.57 -18.58
CA PHE A 314 34.19 -13.31 -17.72
C PHE A 314 34.61 -13.20 -16.25
N ALA A 315 35.90 -13.28 -15.96
CA ALA A 315 36.41 -13.02 -14.61
C ALA A 315 36.09 -11.59 -14.13
N SER A 316 36.20 -10.59 -15.02
CA SER A 316 35.84 -9.20 -14.72
C SER A 316 34.33 -9.03 -14.48
N PHE A 317 33.50 -9.76 -15.24
CA PHE A 317 32.06 -9.85 -15.03
C PHE A 317 31.72 -10.43 -13.64
N LEU A 318 32.30 -11.57 -13.27
CA LEU A 318 32.07 -12.17 -11.95
C LEU A 318 32.53 -11.24 -10.82
N LYS A 319 33.67 -10.55 -10.99
CA LYS A 319 34.13 -9.52 -10.04
C LYS A 319 33.14 -8.36 -9.90
N LEU A 320 32.57 -7.89 -11.02
CA LEU A 320 31.53 -6.86 -11.01
C LEU A 320 30.31 -7.33 -10.20
N CYS A 321 29.77 -8.50 -10.52
CA CYS A 321 28.60 -9.07 -9.85
C CYS A 321 28.83 -9.28 -8.35
N ALA A 322 29.99 -9.83 -7.97
CA ALA A 322 30.35 -10.03 -6.57
C ALA A 322 30.45 -8.69 -5.80
N ARG A 323 31.06 -7.67 -6.42
CA ARG A 323 31.20 -6.32 -5.84
C ARG A 323 29.85 -5.64 -5.62
N THR A 324 28.92 -5.77 -6.55
CA THR A 324 27.59 -5.11 -6.47
C THR A 324 26.51 -5.99 -5.88
N ARG A 325 26.82 -7.25 -5.56
CA ARG A 325 25.86 -8.28 -5.14
C ARG A 325 24.72 -8.50 -6.14
N THR A 326 24.97 -8.23 -7.42
CA THR A 326 23.98 -8.45 -8.48
C THR A 326 24.04 -9.91 -8.94
N PRO A 327 22.92 -10.65 -8.97
CA PRO A 327 22.88 -12.02 -9.45
C PRO A 327 23.50 -12.19 -10.86
N ALA A 328 24.52 -13.04 -10.95
CA ALA A 328 25.22 -13.34 -12.19
C ALA A 328 24.58 -14.53 -12.90
N VAL A 329 24.27 -14.37 -14.18
CA VAL A 329 23.69 -15.40 -15.04
C VAL A 329 24.55 -15.53 -16.30
N VAL A 330 24.72 -16.74 -16.81
CA VAL A 330 25.39 -17.00 -18.10
C VAL A 330 24.35 -17.35 -19.16
N ALA A 331 24.44 -16.76 -20.35
CA ALA A 331 23.56 -17.13 -21.45
C ALA A 331 24.16 -18.24 -22.33
N THR A 332 23.29 -19.08 -22.86
CA THR A 332 23.58 -20.12 -23.85
C THR A 332 22.46 -20.17 -24.90
N VAL A 333 22.66 -20.97 -25.95
CA VAL A 333 21.66 -21.26 -26.99
C VAL A 333 21.08 -22.68 -26.80
N PRO A 334 19.87 -22.97 -27.31
CA PRO A 334 19.24 -24.29 -27.18
C PRO A 334 20.13 -25.43 -27.71
N SER A 335 20.73 -25.28 -28.89
CA SER A 335 21.63 -26.27 -29.51
C SER A 335 22.77 -26.72 -28.59
N ALA A 336 23.33 -25.81 -27.76
CA ALA A 336 24.39 -26.13 -26.80
C ALA A 336 23.90 -26.96 -25.58
N LEU A 337 22.59 -27.07 -25.37
CA LEU A 337 21.99 -27.89 -24.32
C LEU A 337 21.61 -29.29 -24.81
N SER A 338 21.69 -29.57 -26.11
CA SER A 338 21.28 -30.86 -26.69
C SER A 338 21.92 -32.07 -26.01
N GLY A 339 23.22 -32.00 -25.70
CA GLY A 339 23.93 -33.08 -25.00
C GLY A 339 23.51 -33.30 -23.52
N LEU A 340 22.66 -32.44 -22.95
CA LEU A 340 22.02 -32.68 -21.65
C LEU A 340 20.78 -33.56 -21.77
N PHE A 341 20.24 -33.73 -22.98
CA PHE A 341 19.01 -34.47 -23.24
C PHE A 341 19.30 -35.72 -24.05
N ALA A 342 18.82 -36.87 -23.58
CA ALA A 342 18.92 -38.15 -24.28
C ALA A 342 17.51 -38.66 -24.54
N GLY A 343 17.14 -38.84 -25.82
CA GLY A 343 15.78 -39.23 -26.20
C GLY A 343 14.69 -38.25 -25.76
N GLY A 344 15.03 -36.95 -25.66
CA GLY A 344 14.11 -35.91 -25.21
C GLY A 344 13.93 -35.80 -23.67
N ALA A 345 14.56 -36.67 -22.89
CA ALA A 345 14.55 -36.55 -21.43
C ALA A 345 15.86 -35.91 -20.94
N LEU A 346 15.77 -35.04 -19.92
CA LEU A 346 16.95 -34.48 -19.28
C LEU A 346 17.74 -35.60 -18.60
N SER A 347 18.99 -35.78 -19.02
CA SER A 347 19.93 -36.69 -18.39
C SER A 347 20.43 -36.09 -17.06
N GLU A 348 20.24 -36.82 -15.97
CA GLU A 348 20.49 -36.30 -14.63
C GLU A 348 21.97 -36.01 -14.35
N ALA A 349 22.88 -36.87 -14.84
CA ALA A 349 24.31 -36.71 -14.58
C ALA A 349 24.91 -35.46 -15.26
N PRO A 350 24.67 -35.19 -16.56
CA PRO A 350 25.04 -33.92 -17.19
C PRO A 350 24.41 -32.69 -16.52
N ALA A 351 23.11 -32.74 -16.19
CA ALA A 351 22.42 -31.63 -15.52
C ALA A 351 23.02 -31.31 -14.14
N ARG A 352 23.38 -32.35 -13.38
CA ARG A 352 24.07 -32.21 -12.09
C ARG A 352 25.45 -31.57 -12.25
N ARG A 353 26.25 -32.04 -13.23
CA ARG A 353 27.57 -31.47 -13.51
C ARG A 353 27.49 -30.00 -13.87
N LEU A 354 26.55 -29.62 -14.74
CA LEU A 354 26.31 -28.22 -15.09
C LEU A 354 25.93 -27.39 -13.87
N SER A 355 25.00 -27.86 -13.05
CA SER A 355 24.54 -27.16 -11.84
C SER A 355 25.66 -26.92 -10.83
N VAL A 356 26.44 -27.96 -10.53
CA VAL A 356 27.60 -27.85 -9.64
C VAL A 356 28.61 -26.84 -10.19
N SER A 357 28.82 -26.84 -11.50
CA SER A 357 29.79 -25.96 -12.13
C SER A 357 29.31 -24.50 -12.11
N LEU A 358 28.02 -24.23 -12.37
CA LEU A 358 27.40 -22.89 -12.25
C LEU A 358 27.58 -22.34 -10.83
N LEU A 359 27.25 -23.15 -9.81
CA LEU A 359 27.40 -22.77 -8.41
C LEU A 359 28.86 -22.53 -8.02
N LYS A 360 29.78 -23.40 -8.46
CA LYS A 360 31.23 -23.24 -8.22
C LYS A 360 31.78 -21.97 -8.85
N ALA A 361 31.22 -21.54 -9.98
CA ALA A 361 31.57 -20.28 -10.64
C ALA A 361 30.93 -19.04 -9.98
N GLY A 362 30.09 -19.21 -8.95
CA GLY A 362 29.36 -18.11 -8.31
C GLY A 362 28.21 -17.57 -9.16
N LEU A 363 27.69 -18.34 -10.11
CA LEU A 363 26.54 -17.97 -10.92
C LEU A 363 25.24 -18.33 -10.19
N GLY A 364 24.28 -17.42 -10.24
CA GLY A 364 22.92 -17.59 -9.70
C GLY A 364 21.96 -18.25 -10.68
N GLY A 365 22.39 -18.58 -11.91
CA GLY A 365 21.51 -19.20 -12.89
C GLY A 365 22.08 -19.29 -14.30
N MET A 366 21.22 -19.68 -15.24
CA MET A 366 21.49 -19.77 -16.67
C MET A 366 20.36 -19.08 -17.46
N ALA A 367 20.71 -18.44 -18.57
CA ALA A 367 19.77 -17.91 -19.55
C ALA A 367 19.86 -18.72 -20.85
N VAL A 368 18.73 -19.04 -21.48
CA VAL A 368 18.67 -19.72 -22.78
C VAL A 368 18.04 -18.77 -23.79
N PHE A 369 18.82 -18.30 -24.75
CA PHE A 369 18.36 -17.38 -25.79
C PHE A 369 18.25 -18.13 -27.12
N ALA A 370 17.03 -18.33 -27.59
CA ALA A 370 16.76 -18.95 -28.89
C ALA A 370 17.06 -17.96 -30.03
N ALA A 371 17.82 -18.42 -31.02
CA ALA A 371 18.02 -17.71 -32.27
C ALA A 371 16.73 -17.70 -33.11
N PRO A 372 16.59 -16.80 -34.10
CA PRO A 372 15.37 -16.65 -34.90
C PRO A 372 14.96 -17.86 -35.74
N ASP A 373 15.78 -18.90 -35.79
CA ASP A 373 15.63 -20.16 -36.53
C ASP A 373 15.61 -21.40 -35.62
N GLU A 374 15.74 -21.23 -34.30
CA GLU A 374 15.72 -22.34 -33.33
C GLU A 374 14.30 -22.88 -33.11
N ASP A 375 14.19 -24.18 -32.81
CA ASP A 375 12.92 -24.84 -32.52
C ASP A 375 12.43 -24.48 -31.10
N LEU A 376 11.31 -23.76 -31.02
CA LEU A 376 10.72 -23.37 -29.74
C LEU A 376 10.16 -24.54 -28.93
N ALA A 377 9.74 -25.62 -29.59
CA ALA A 377 9.27 -26.82 -28.88
C ALA A 377 10.44 -27.48 -28.16
N LEU A 378 11.62 -27.47 -28.79
CA LEU A 378 12.85 -27.93 -28.18
C LEU A 378 13.28 -27.03 -27.01
N LEU A 379 13.14 -25.70 -27.15
CA LEU A 379 13.36 -24.76 -26.04
C LEU A 379 12.43 -25.06 -24.86
N ASP A 380 11.13 -25.25 -25.11
CA ASP A 380 10.12 -25.57 -24.09
C ASP A 380 10.48 -26.84 -23.31
N GLN A 381 10.81 -27.91 -24.04
CA GLN A 381 11.28 -29.16 -23.48
C GLN A 381 12.53 -28.98 -22.60
N TYR A 382 13.48 -28.15 -23.04
CA TYR A 382 14.70 -27.88 -22.28
C TYR A 382 14.43 -27.10 -21.01
N LEU A 383 13.59 -26.07 -21.10
CA LEU A 383 13.24 -25.24 -19.96
C LEU A 383 12.44 -26.03 -18.91
N GLU A 384 11.49 -26.86 -19.35
CA GLU A 384 10.72 -27.73 -18.46
C GLU A 384 11.61 -28.73 -17.74
N GLY A 385 12.46 -29.46 -18.48
CA GLY A 385 13.39 -30.44 -17.92
C GLY A 385 14.30 -29.83 -16.85
N MET A 386 14.95 -28.70 -17.18
CA MET A 386 15.86 -28.01 -16.28
C MET A 386 15.14 -27.38 -15.07
N SER A 387 13.99 -26.74 -15.27
CA SER A 387 13.17 -26.18 -14.20
C SER A 387 12.70 -27.26 -13.23
N SER A 388 12.23 -28.39 -13.75
CA SER A 388 11.79 -29.55 -12.97
C SER A 388 12.96 -30.14 -12.16
N TYR A 389 14.15 -30.22 -12.75
CA TYR A 389 15.37 -30.65 -12.06
C TYR A 389 15.77 -29.70 -10.92
N TYR A 390 15.82 -28.39 -11.17
CA TYR A 390 16.16 -27.39 -10.14
C TYR A 390 15.16 -27.38 -8.98
N ARG A 391 13.86 -27.47 -9.26
CA ARG A 391 12.81 -27.55 -8.23
C ARG A 391 12.94 -28.79 -7.36
N ARG A 392 13.08 -29.98 -7.95
CA ARG A 392 13.23 -31.25 -7.18
C ARG A 392 14.44 -31.25 -6.24
N ARG A 393 15.51 -30.54 -6.62
CA ARG A 393 16.76 -30.47 -5.86
C ARG A 393 16.83 -29.27 -4.91
N ALA A 394 15.78 -28.45 -4.82
CA ALA A 394 15.79 -27.17 -4.11
C ALA A 394 17.01 -26.31 -4.48
N SER A 395 17.41 -26.35 -5.76
CA SER A 395 18.56 -25.60 -6.25
C SER A 395 18.27 -24.10 -6.20
N PRO A 396 19.21 -23.26 -5.75
CA PRO A 396 19.04 -21.80 -5.77
C PRO A 396 19.20 -21.22 -7.19
N LEU A 397 19.56 -22.04 -8.18
CA LEU A 397 19.76 -21.61 -9.55
C LEU A 397 18.45 -21.16 -10.21
N ARG A 398 18.51 -20.03 -10.92
CA ARG A 398 17.42 -19.50 -11.74
C ARG A 398 17.62 -19.86 -13.21
N LEU A 399 16.51 -19.90 -13.94
CA LEU A 399 16.48 -20.12 -15.38
C LEU A 399 15.79 -18.94 -16.04
N LEU A 400 16.45 -18.31 -17.00
CA LEU A 400 15.89 -17.26 -17.84
C LEU A 400 15.75 -17.79 -19.26
N ALA A 401 14.70 -17.37 -19.97
CA ALA A 401 14.48 -17.68 -21.36
C ALA A 401 14.35 -16.39 -22.16
N GLY A 402 14.92 -16.37 -23.35
CA GLY A 402 14.73 -15.29 -24.33
C GLY A 402 14.38 -15.90 -25.67
N VAL A 403 13.34 -15.38 -26.30
CA VAL A 403 12.87 -15.82 -27.62
C VAL A 403 12.88 -14.64 -28.58
N HIS A 404 13.07 -14.92 -29.86
CA HIS A 404 12.96 -13.90 -30.88
C HIS A 404 11.48 -13.66 -31.24
N TYR A 405 11.04 -12.39 -31.28
CA TYR A 405 9.63 -12.04 -31.44
C TYR A 405 8.97 -12.57 -32.74
N ARG A 406 9.76 -12.84 -33.79
CA ARG A 406 9.25 -13.34 -35.08
C ARG A 406 8.84 -14.81 -35.06
N GLN A 407 9.38 -15.60 -34.14
CA GLN A 407 9.00 -17.00 -33.97
C GLN A 407 7.91 -17.06 -32.91
N PHE A 408 6.73 -16.57 -33.26
CA PHE A 408 5.65 -16.39 -32.31
C PHE A 408 4.72 -17.60 -32.32
N ASP A 409 4.93 -18.56 -31.43
CA ASP A 409 3.92 -19.58 -31.08
C ASP A 409 3.28 -19.21 -29.72
N PRO A 410 2.06 -18.62 -29.72
CA PRO A 410 1.38 -18.25 -28.49
C PRO A 410 1.09 -19.44 -27.57
N ALA A 411 0.95 -20.66 -28.09
CA ALA A 411 0.73 -21.84 -27.27
C ALA A 411 1.98 -22.18 -26.45
N ILE A 412 3.16 -22.14 -27.08
CA ILE A 412 4.44 -22.39 -26.40
C ILE A 412 4.71 -21.28 -25.36
N LEU A 413 4.49 -20.01 -25.70
CA LEU A 413 4.68 -18.92 -24.74
C LEU A 413 3.73 -18.98 -23.56
N LYS A 414 2.47 -19.36 -23.78
CA LYS A 414 1.50 -19.56 -22.69
C LYS A 414 1.94 -20.69 -21.74
N ARG A 415 2.59 -21.74 -22.25
CA ARG A 415 3.20 -22.79 -21.41
C ARG A 415 4.42 -22.28 -20.64
N LEU A 416 5.30 -21.52 -21.31
CA LEU A 416 6.52 -20.97 -20.71
C LEU A 416 6.26 -19.93 -19.61
N VAL A 417 5.16 -19.17 -19.70
CA VAL A 417 4.89 -18.01 -18.82
C VAL A 417 3.90 -18.33 -17.68
N SER A 418 3.50 -19.60 -17.51
CA SER A 418 2.58 -20.11 -16.47
C SER A 418 1.39 -19.20 -16.13
N GLU A 419 0.22 -19.45 -16.72
CA GLU A 419 -1.11 -18.86 -16.39
C GLU A 419 -1.21 -17.32 -16.25
N SER A 420 -0.18 -16.57 -16.64
CA SER A 420 -0.23 -15.11 -16.68
C SER A 420 -0.87 -14.69 -18.00
N THR A 421 -1.93 -13.88 -17.93
CA THR A 421 -2.53 -13.20 -19.09
C THR A 421 -1.47 -12.31 -19.74
N MET A 422 -0.80 -12.83 -20.77
CA MET A 422 0.20 -12.08 -21.52
C MET A 422 -0.52 -11.20 -22.53
N THR A 423 -0.72 -9.93 -22.19
CA THR A 423 -1.12 -8.89 -23.16
C THR A 423 0.12 -8.47 -23.92
N LEU A 424 0.21 -8.92 -25.18
CA LEU A 424 1.18 -8.37 -26.13
C LEU A 424 0.61 -7.08 -26.69
N SER A 425 1.24 -5.95 -26.36
CA SER A 425 1.03 -4.72 -27.09
C SER A 425 2.16 -4.56 -28.11
N ASP A 426 1.81 -4.51 -29.39
CA ASP A 426 2.74 -4.04 -30.42
C ASP A 426 2.87 -2.53 -30.23
N ALA A 427 3.79 -2.11 -29.37
CA ALA A 427 4.05 -0.70 -29.15
C ALA A 427 4.69 -0.16 -30.44
N ASN A 428 3.95 0.70 -31.15
CA ASN A 428 4.39 1.46 -32.32
C ASN A 428 5.90 1.75 -32.29
N TRP A 429 6.56 1.64 -33.46
CA TRP A 429 8.02 1.65 -33.61
C TRP A 429 8.64 3.02 -33.31
N VAL A 430 8.63 3.44 -32.05
CA VAL A 430 9.20 4.70 -31.60
C VAL A 430 10.71 4.51 -31.52
N THR A 431 11.42 4.84 -32.60
CA THR A 431 12.89 4.80 -32.66
C THR A 431 13.44 6.14 -33.11
N SER A 432 14.61 6.50 -32.59
CA SER A 432 15.34 7.67 -33.05
C SER A 432 16.25 7.26 -34.20
N TYR A 433 16.45 8.17 -35.15
CA TYR A 433 17.43 7.98 -36.19
C TYR A 433 18.21 9.26 -36.44
N ARG A 434 19.45 9.11 -36.87
CA ARG A 434 20.24 10.20 -37.43
C ARG A 434 20.89 9.70 -38.71
N ARG A 435 21.02 10.59 -39.68
CA ARG A 435 21.60 10.27 -40.99
C ARG A 435 22.65 11.28 -41.37
N ASN A 436 23.65 10.83 -42.11
CA ASN A 436 24.44 11.69 -42.99
C ASN A 436 24.30 11.15 -44.43
N GLY A 437 24.80 11.85 -45.45
CA GLY A 437 24.69 11.44 -46.86
C GLY A 437 25.23 10.04 -47.22
N SER A 438 25.90 9.32 -46.31
CA SER A 438 26.49 7.99 -46.50
C SER A 438 25.97 6.90 -45.54
N TRP A 439 25.26 7.26 -44.48
CA TRP A 439 24.79 6.29 -43.50
C TRP A 439 23.54 6.76 -42.74
N ILE A 440 22.74 5.79 -42.30
CA ILE A 440 21.63 5.99 -41.38
C ILE A 440 21.92 5.15 -40.13
N GLN A 441 21.84 5.78 -38.96
CA GLN A 441 21.92 5.10 -37.68
C GLN A 441 20.57 5.19 -37.01
N ILE A 442 20.01 4.02 -36.69
CA ILE A 442 18.77 3.87 -35.94
C ILE A 442 19.15 3.40 -34.53
N PHE A 443 18.56 4.02 -33.51
CA PHE A 443 18.84 3.73 -32.11
C PHE A 443 17.66 4.12 -31.23
N GLU A 444 17.71 3.70 -29.97
CA GLU A 444 16.79 4.16 -28.94
C GLU A 444 17.51 5.19 -28.06
N ASP A 445 16.88 6.32 -27.77
CA ASP A 445 17.31 7.30 -26.78
C ASP A 445 16.40 7.28 -25.54
N GLU A 446 16.64 8.17 -24.59
CA GLU A 446 15.89 8.24 -23.35
C GLU A 446 14.39 8.50 -23.60
N ASP A 447 14.06 9.41 -24.53
CA ASP A 447 12.68 9.77 -24.82
C ASP A 447 11.92 8.63 -25.49
N THR A 448 12.54 7.96 -26.46
CA THR A 448 11.94 6.82 -27.15
C THR A 448 11.79 5.61 -26.22
N ILE A 449 12.79 5.33 -25.37
CA ILE A 449 12.68 4.33 -24.28
C ILE A 449 11.54 4.69 -23.33
N ALA A 450 11.44 5.96 -22.90
CA ALA A 450 10.40 6.39 -21.96
C ALA A 450 9.01 6.18 -22.53
N LYS A 451 8.79 6.53 -23.80
CA LYS A 451 7.51 6.31 -24.48
C LYS A 451 7.17 4.83 -24.59
N LYS A 452 8.11 4.00 -25.05
CA LYS A 452 7.91 2.54 -25.16
C LYS A 452 7.60 1.90 -23.82
N MET A 453 8.41 2.20 -22.81
CA MET A 453 8.25 1.62 -21.48
C MET A 453 7.00 2.10 -20.79
N THR A 454 6.61 3.37 -20.94
CA THR A 454 5.35 3.86 -20.38
C THR A 454 4.16 3.14 -21.03
N ALA A 455 4.14 3.01 -22.36
CA ALA A 455 3.09 2.26 -23.06
C ALA A 455 3.05 0.78 -22.63
N TYR A 456 4.23 0.15 -22.53
CA TYR A 456 4.35 -1.24 -22.06
C TYR A 456 3.87 -1.41 -20.62
N LEU A 457 4.33 -0.58 -19.69
CA LEU A 457 3.98 -0.68 -18.27
C LEU A 457 2.53 -0.30 -17.98
N ASN A 458 1.91 0.53 -18.83
CA ASN A 458 0.47 0.77 -18.78
C ASN A 458 -0.34 -0.47 -19.22
N ALA A 459 0.15 -1.20 -20.23
CA ALA A 459 -0.50 -2.42 -20.73
C ALA A 459 -0.21 -3.67 -19.87
N VAL A 460 0.97 -3.71 -19.26
CA VAL A 460 1.45 -4.80 -18.40
C VAL A 460 2.00 -4.18 -17.11
N PRO A 461 1.12 -3.80 -16.17
CA PRO A 461 1.54 -3.25 -14.90
C PRO A 461 2.49 -4.21 -14.18
N GLY A 462 3.68 -3.73 -13.81
CA GLY A 462 4.70 -4.54 -13.14
C GLY A 462 5.50 -5.43 -14.08
N GLY A 463 5.37 -5.19 -15.38
CA GLY A 463 6.19 -5.81 -16.42
C GLY A 463 7.69 -5.66 -16.14
N CYS A 464 8.47 -6.60 -16.67
CA CYS A 464 9.92 -6.58 -16.59
C CYS A 464 10.50 -6.04 -17.90
N ALA A 465 11.74 -5.56 -17.87
CA ALA A 465 12.45 -5.22 -19.10
C ALA A 465 13.81 -5.91 -19.17
N ALA A 466 14.27 -6.14 -20.40
CA ALA A 466 15.63 -6.59 -20.66
C ALA A 466 16.36 -5.54 -21.52
N ALA A 467 17.52 -5.08 -21.06
CA ALA A 467 18.43 -4.23 -21.82
C ALA A 467 19.49 -5.11 -22.50
N VAL A 468 19.40 -5.28 -23.81
CA VAL A 468 20.33 -6.11 -24.58
C VAL A 468 21.53 -5.31 -25.05
N ASN A 469 22.74 -5.87 -24.89
CA ASN A 469 24.02 -5.19 -25.09
C ASN A 469 24.14 -3.92 -24.23
N ALA A 470 23.74 -4.02 -22.96
CA ALA A 470 23.75 -2.88 -22.02
C ALA A 470 25.15 -2.31 -21.80
N ASP A 471 26.20 -3.09 -22.06
CA ASP A 471 27.61 -2.68 -22.05
C ASP A 471 27.98 -1.70 -23.19
N LEU A 472 27.20 -1.66 -24.28
CA LEU A 472 27.41 -0.72 -25.39
C LEU A 472 26.79 0.67 -25.14
N GLU A 473 26.29 0.91 -23.93
CA GLU A 473 25.80 2.21 -23.51
C GLU A 473 26.93 3.25 -23.39
N ASP A 474 26.59 4.54 -23.39
CA ASP A 474 27.55 5.61 -23.13
C ASP A 474 28.05 5.57 -21.67
N SER A 475 29.06 4.74 -21.43
CA SER A 475 29.70 4.54 -20.14
C SER A 475 30.46 5.76 -19.61
N ARG A 476 30.74 6.74 -20.47
CA ARG A 476 31.57 7.91 -20.14
C ARG A 476 30.78 9.22 -20.11
N GLY A 477 29.52 9.23 -20.55
CA GLY A 477 28.76 10.47 -20.72
C GLY A 477 29.39 11.38 -21.79
N LYS A 478 29.92 10.79 -22.86
CA LYS A 478 30.53 11.52 -23.98
C LYS A 478 29.48 12.22 -24.84
N CYS A 479 28.24 11.73 -24.84
CA CYS A 479 27.15 12.38 -25.55
C CYS A 479 26.83 13.74 -24.89
N PRO A 480 26.90 14.87 -25.63
CA PRO A 480 26.63 16.19 -25.07
C PRO A 480 25.28 16.24 -24.35
N GLY A 481 25.28 16.77 -23.13
CA GLY A 481 24.07 16.88 -22.30
C GLY A 481 23.59 15.58 -21.66
N ARG A 482 24.27 14.44 -21.87
CA ARG A 482 23.87 13.14 -21.30
C ARG A 482 24.85 12.67 -20.24
N ARG A 483 24.30 12.05 -19.19
CA ARG A 483 25.09 11.42 -18.12
C ARG A 483 25.49 10.02 -18.56
N ALA A 484 26.58 9.49 -18.00
CA ALA A 484 26.96 8.10 -18.20
C ALA A 484 25.79 7.16 -17.87
N TYR A 485 25.53 6.21 -18.76
CA TYR A 485 24.43 5.23 -18.66
C TYR A 485 23.02 5.84 -18.57
N SER A 486 22.77 6.98 -19.24
CA SER A 486 21.50 7.70 -19.16
C SER A 486 20.29 6.86 -19.59
N ARG A 487 20.38 6.11 -20.70
CA ARG A 487 19.29 5.22 -21.16
C ARG A 487 18.96 4.13 -20.14
N LEU A 488 19.98 3.49 -19.58
CA LEU A 488 19.81 2.43 -18.59
C LEU A 488 19.23 2.97 -17.27
N LYS A 489 19.68 4.15 -16.82
CA LYS A 489 19.12 4.84 -15.66
C LYS A 489 17.66 5.23 -15.87
N ASN A 490 17.32 5.70 -17.07
CA ASN A 490 15.94 6.04 -17.41
C ASN A 490 15.05 4.79 -17.37
N LEU A 491 15.51 3.67 -17.96
CA LEU A 491 14.80 2.40 -17.95
C LEU A 491 14.57 1.88 -16.52
N ALA A 492 15.62 1.86 -15.69
CA ALA A 492 15.53 1.45 -14.28
C ALA A 492 14.55 2.36 -13.50
N GLY A 493 14.66 3.67 -13.66
CA GLY A 493 13.76 4.62 -13.00
C GLY A 493 12.29 4.49 -13.42
N LEU A 494 12.00 4.09 -14.66
CA LEU A 494 10.63 3.84 -15.12
C LEU A 494 10.05 2.56 -14.50
N LEU A 495 10.86 1.51 -14.37
CA LEU A 495 10.45 0.26 -13.70
C LEU A 495 10.23 0.48 -12.19
N GLU A 496 11.12 1.22 -11.53
CA GLU A 496 10.98 1.61 -10.12
C GLU A 496 9.74 2.47 -9.89
N LYS A 497 9.50 3.46 -10.74
CA LYS A 497 8.28 4.30 -10.67
C LYS A 497 7.04 3.46 -10.88
N CYS A 498 6.99 2.58 -11.89
CA CYS A 498 5.82 1.73 -12.09
C CYS A 498 5.59 0.82 -10.88
N HIS A 499 6.65 0.26 -10.27
CA HIS A 499 6.50 -0.50 -9.03
C HIS A 499 6.01 0.38 -7.87
N ALA A 500 6.50 1.61 -7.72
CA ALA A 500 6.03 2.55 -6.70
C ALA A 500 4.54 2.87 -6.90
N TRP A 501 4.13 3.19 -8.13
CA TRP A 501 2.73 3.39 -8.50
C TRP A 501 1.88 2.12 -8.29
N GLN A 502 2.41 0.93 -8.58
CA GLN A 502 1.74 -0.34 -8.30
C GLN A 502 1.70 -0.72 -6.83
N SER A 503 2.62 -0.23 -6.01
CA SER A 503 2.56 -0.39 -4.55
C SER A 503 1.62 0.61 -3.89
N LEU A 504 1.29 1.70 -4.60
CA LEU A 504 0.27 2.68 -4.22
C LEU A 504 -1.13 2.30 -4.74
N LEU A 505 -1.20 1.55 -5.84
CA LEU A 505 -2.40 0.83 -6.26
C LEU A 505 -2.52 -0.44 -5.41
N PRO A 506 -3.70 -0.86 -4.94
CA PRO A 506 -3.84 -2.14 -4.25
C PRO A 506 -3.33 -3.26 -5.16
N ALA A 507 -2.21 -3.87 -4.81
CA ALA A 507 -1.66 -5.01 -5.51
C ALA A 507 -2.64 -6.19 -5.36
N GLN A 508 -3.51 -6.36 -6.35
CA GLN A 508 -4.60 -7.36 -6.42
C GLN A 508 -4.15 -8.85 -6.39
N ARG A 509 -2.91 -9.17 -5.99
CA ARG A 509 -2.39 -10.55 -5.98
C ARG A 509 -1.42 -10.90 -4.85
N THR A 510 -1.12 -10.02 -3.90
CA THR A 510 -0.40 -10.45 -2.68
C THR A 510 -1.41 -10.92 -1.66
N ASN A 511 -1.22 -12.13 -1.09
CA ASN A 511 -2.02 -12.68 0.02
C ASN A 511 -1.83 -11.91 1.34
N THR A 512 -1.35 -10.67 1.27
CA THR A 512 -1.10 -9.80 2.43
C THR A 512 -2.18 -8.71 2.40
N PRO A 513 -3.25 -8.83 3.19
CA PRO A 513 -4.29 -7.82 3.26
C PRO A 513 -3.72 -6.53 3.88
N LEU A 514 -3.96 -5.39 3.25
CA LEU A 514 -3.69 -4.08 3.82
C LEU A 514 -5.00 -3.51 4.37
N ALA A 515 -5.06 -3.26 5.68
CA ALA A 515 -6.17 -2.55 6.31
C ALA A 515 -5.82 -1.07 6.51
N ILE A 516 -6.73 -0.20 6.08
CA ILE A 516 -6.64 1.25 6.23
C ILE A 516 -7.78 1.69 7.14
N GLU A 517 -7.43 2.37 8.23
CA GLU A 517 -8.37 2.95 9.19
C GLU A 517 -8.30 4.48 9.08
N VAL A 518 -9.44 5.14 8.90
CA VAL A 518 -9.56 6.59 8.69
C VAL A 518 -10.48 7.17 9.78
N ASN A 519 -10.02 8.22 10.46
CA ASN A 519 -10.79 8.88 11.52
C ASN A 519 -12.00 9.65 10.94
N SER A 520 -13.10 9.65 11.70
CA SER A 520 -14.41 10.26 11.42
C SER A 520 -14.46 11.77 11.05
N HIS A 521 -13.35 12.52 11.08
CA HIS A 521 -13.38 13.99 11.05
C HIS A 521 -12.92 14.69 9.75
N THR A 522 -12.44 14.02 8.71
CA THR A 522 -12.00 14.72 7.49
C THR A 522 -12.21 13.86 6.23
N LEU A 523 -13.08 14.26 5.30
CA LEU A 523 -13.21 13.57 4.01
C LEU A 523 -13.44 14.55 2.85
N VAL A 524 -12.37 14.90 2.12
CA VAL A 524 -12.44 15.48 0.76
C VAL A 524 -11.37 14.85 -0.15
N SER A 525 -11.88 14.11 -1.14
CA SER A 525 -11.38 13.77 -2.48
C SER A 525 -10.12 12.89 -2.73
N THR A 526 -10.34 12.00 -3.72
CA THR A 526 -9.44 11.33 -4.70
C THR A 526 -8.67 10.05 -4.28
N TYR A 527 -9.10 8.86 -4.77
CA TYR A 527 -8.47 8.09 -5.87
C TYR A 527 -9.15 6.72 -6.13
N THR A 528 -8.84 6.15 -7.31
CA THR A 528 -9.44 5.00 -8.04
C THR A 528 -8.68 3.66 -7.80
N ASN A 529 -9.28 2.48 -7.55
CA ASN A 529 -9.76 1.46 -8.53
C ASN A 529 -10.08 0.10 -7.80
N ASP A 530 -11.16 -0.54 -8.24
CA ASP A 530 -11.64 -1.95 -8.16
C ASP A 530 -11.26 -2.94 -7.01
N VAL A 531 -12.25 -3.23 -6.13
CA VAL A 531 -12.49 -4.55 -5.48
C VAL A 531 -14.00 -4.75 -5.22
N LYS A 532 -14.50 -5.98 -5.44
CA LYS A 532 -15.85 -6.45 -5.04
C LYS A 532 -15.81 -7.09 -3.65
N ALA A 533 -16.12 -6.37 -2.58
CA ALA A 533 -16.68 -6.87 -1.31
C ALA A 533 -16.69 -5.74 -0.26
N GLY A 534 -17.82 -5.56 0.44
CA GLY A 534 -17.92 -4.61 1.55
C GLY A 534 -17.24 -5.16 2.81
N ALA A 535 -16.54 -4.29 3.55
CA ALA A 535 -16.01 -4.56 4.88
C ALA A 535 -16.68 -3.61 5.89
N LEU A 536 -16.77 -4.06 7.14
CA LEU A 536 -17.38 -3.37 8.26
C LEU A 536 -16.32 -3.12 9.35
N LEU A 537 -16.09 -1.85 9.72
CA LEU A 537 -15.30 -1.45 10.89
C LEU A 537 -16.23 -0.93 12.00
N ILE A 538 -16.01 -1.34 13.26
CA ILE A 538 -16.75 -0.84 14.45
C ILE A 538 -15.71 -0.38 15.48
N GLU A 539 -15.73 0.90 15.84
CA GLU A 539 -14.71 1.50 16.72
C GLU A 539 -15.18 1.67 18.19
N SER A 540 -16.49 1.75 18.48
CA SER A 540 -17.02 1.60 19.85
C SER A 540 -18.55 1.51 19.91
N VAL A 541 -19.10 0.88 20.96
CA VAL A 541 -20.54 0.88 21.30
C VAL A 541 -20.77 1.90 22.43
N PRO A 542 -21.63 2.92 22.25
CA PRO A 542 -21.93 3.89 23.31
C PRO A 542 -22.69 3.25 24.50
N GLY A 543 -22.37 3.66 25.73
CA GLY A 543 -22.97 3.12 26.96
C GLY A 543 -24.47 3.36 27.17
N TRP A 544 -25.17 4.04 26.26
CA TRP A 544 -26.64 4.20 26.33
C TRP A 544 -27.43 3.03 25.72
N LEU A 545 -26.74 2.12 25.00
CA LEU A 545 -27.31 0.85 24.52
C LEU A 545 -27.57 -0.17 25.64
N GLU A 546 -27.07 0.06 26.87
CA GLU A 546 -27.32 -0.83 28.03
C GLU A 546 -28.73 -0.69 28.63
N ARG A 547 -29.54 0.30 28.22
CA ARG A 547 -30.82 0.62 28.90
C ARG A 547 -32.09 0.40 28.10
N ASN A 548 -32.02 0.04 26.82
CA ASN A 548 -33.22 -0.21 26.01
C ASN A 548 -33.05 -1.51 25.24
N ASP A 549 -34.03 -2.40 25.35
CA ASP A 549 -34.21 -3.64 24.57
C ASP A 549 -34.44 -3.31 23.07
N VAL A 550 -33.43 -2.74 22.42
CA VAL A 550 -33.47 -2.41 20.99
C VAL A 550 -32.75 -3.52 20.23
N GLN A 551 -33.52 -4.32 19.51
CA GLN A 551 -33.00 -5.22 18.49
C GLN A 551 -32.58 -4.41 17.26
N GLY A 552 -31.28 -4.19 17.12
CA GLY A 552 -30.70 -3.71 15.86
C GLY A 552 -29.60 -2.67 16.08
N VAL A 553 -28.37 -3.02 15.71
CA VAL A 553 -27.24 -2.09 15.59
C VAL A 553 -26.77 -2.14 14.14
N ALA A 554 -26.83 -1.01 13.45
CA ALA A 554 -26.23 -0.82 12.14
C ALA A 554 -25.06 0.16 12.29
N VAL A 555 -23.87 -0.31 11.96
CA VAL A 555 -22.63 0.48 11.84
C VAL A 555 -22.03 0.04 10.49
N LEU A 556 -21.44 0.94 9.71
CA LEU A 556 -20.77 0.65 8.43
C LEU A 556 -19.60 1.62 8.25
N ILE A 557 -18.39 1.09 8.03
CA ILE A 557 -17.24 1.83 7.49
C ILE A 557 -16.53 0.91 6.48
N GLY A 558 -16.40 1.38 5.24
CA GLY A 558 -15.59 0.76 4.19
C GLY A 558 -15.07 1.82 3.20
N GLY A 559 -13.82 1.68 2.77
CA GLY A 559 -13.13 2.58 1.85
C GLY A 559 -13.65 2.52 0.41
N LEU A 560 -13.47 3.61 -0.32
CA LEU A 560 -14.17 3.92 -1.57
C LEU A 560 -13.32 3.66 -2.83
N SER A 561 -13.98 3.30 -3.94
CA SER A 561 -13.38 2.94 -5.24
C SER A 561 -13.93 3.78 -6.42
N ALA A 562 -13.29 3.66 -7.59
CA ALA A 562 -13.53 4.42 -8.82
C ALA A 562 -14.91 4.27 -9.50
N ARG A 563 -15.77 3.36 -9.03
CA ARG A 563 -17.11 3.11 -9.60
C ARG A 563 -18.19 3.25 -8.52
N GLN A 564 -17.94 4.12 -7.56
CA GLN A 564 -18.85 4.38 -6.47
C GLN A 564 -19.26 5.85 -6.44
N GLU A 565 -20.56 6.09 -6.38
CA GLU A 565 -21.09 7.40 -6.06
C GLU A 565 -21.31 7.49 -4.56
N LEU A 566 -20.83 8.60 -3.98
CA LEU A 566 -20.96 8.94 -2.57
C LEU A 566 -22.23 9.73 -2.35
N LEU A 567 -23.13 9.19 -1.53
CA LEU A 567 -24.32 9.90 -1.12
C LEU A 567 -24.19 10.26 0.35
N MET A 568 -24.20 11.55 0.62
CA MET A 568 -23.93 12.08 1.95
C MET A 568 -25.27 12.46 2.59
N TYR A 569 -25.71 11.68 3.58
CA TYR A 569 -27.01 11.91 4.21
C TYR A 569 -26.98 12.97 5.31
N SER A 570 -25.77 13.30 5.80
CA SER A 570 -25.55 14.42 6.70
C SER A 570 -25.85 15.74 6.02
N ILE A 571 -26.45 16.65 6.77
CA ILE A 571 -26.61 18.04 6.32
C ILE A 571 -25.42 18.84 6.83
N LEU A 572 -24.79 19.60 5.94
CA LEU A 572 -23.81 20.59 6.37
C LEU A 572 -24.56 21.85 6.83
N LYS A 573 -24.33 22.22 8.09
CA LYS A 573 -24.91 23.37 8.76
C LYS A 573 -23.83 24.44 8.93
N PHE A 574 -24.00 25.56 8.25
CA PHE A 574 -23.09 26.69 8.32
C PHE A 574 -23.73 27.82 9.11
N ASN A 575 -23.10 28.23 10.21
CA ASN A 575 -23.48 29.44 10.92
C ASN A 575 -22.70 30.61 10.31
N ALA A 576 -23.39 31.55 9.67
CA ALA A 576 -22.77 32.68 8.98
C ALA A 576 -23.39 34.01 9.41
N SER A 577 -22.56 35.05 9.40
CA SER A 577 -23.01 36.40 9.77
C SER A 577 -24.11 36.88 8.80
N PRO A 578 -25.18 37.53 9.30
CA PRO A 578 -26.37 37.91 8.52
C PRO A 578 -26.08 38.71 7.24
N GLU A 579 -24.93 39.42 7.19
CA GLU A 579 -24.52 40.27 6.09
C GLU A 579 -23.76 39.55 4.95
N ARG A 580 -23.39 38.26 5.11
CA ARG A 580 -22.50 37.55 4.17
C ARG A 580 -22.94 36.11 3.85
N LEU A 581 -24.20 35.89 3.53
CA LEU A 581 -24.73 34.56 3.20
C LEU A 581 -24.83 34.34 1.68
N SER A 582 -23.69 34.43 0.98
CA SER A 582 -23.54 33.94 -0.41
C SER A 582 -22.71 32.66 -0.42
N LEU A 583 -22.97 31.73 -1.34
CA LEU A 583 -22.09 30.59 -1.57
C LEU A 583 -20.64 31.10 -1.75
N GLY A 584 -19.70 30.55 -0.97
CA GLY A 584 -18.29 30.98 -0.95
C GLY A 584 -17.92 32.03 0.12
N ALA A 585 -18.86 32.48 0.95
CA ALA A 585 -18.56 33.36 2.08
C ALA A 585 -17.94 32.60 3.28
N GLN A 586 -17.18 33.31 4.12
CA GLN A 586 -16.60 32.74 5.35
C GLN A 586 -17.68 32.40 6.37
N CYS A 587 -17.71 31.14 6.82
CA CYS A 587 -18.58 30.67 7.90
C CYS A 587 -17.91 30.89 9.27
N GLY A 588 -18.71 31.21 10.29
CA GLY A 588 -18.25 31.34 11.67
C GLY A 588 -18.11 29.98 12.37
N ALA A 589 -18.95 29.01 11.98
CA ALA A 589 -18.86 27.61 12.39
C ALA A 589 -19.50 26.69 11.36
N GLU A 590 -19.00 25.45 11.30
CA GLU A 590 -19.52 24.36 10.49
C GLU A 590 -19.82 23.17 11.41
N SER A 591 -20.97 22.52 11.22
CA SER A 591 -21.36 21.33 11.96
C SER A 591 -22.22 20.40 11.10
N LEU A 592 -22.27 19.12 11.46
CA LEU A 592 -23.21 18.16 10.86
C LEU A 592 -24.59 18.27 11.54
N ALA A 593 -25.64 18.13 10.75
CA ALA A 593 -27.03 18.11 11.21
C ALA A 593 -27.80 16.91 10.60
N GLY A 594 -28.80 16.42 11.32
CA GLY A 594 -29.69 15.35 10.85
C GLY A 594 -30.80 15.88 9.95
N TYR A 595 -31.29 15.08 9.00
CA TYR A 595 -32.35 15.46 8.05
C TYR A 595 -33.64 15.95 8.71
N SER A 596 -33.88 15.48 9.93
CA SER A 596 -34.96 15.93 10.82
C SER A 596 -34.89 17.43 11.10
N GLU A 597 -33.69 18.00 11.24
CA GLU A 597 -33.50 19.44 11.47
C GLU A 597 -33.91 20.27 10.27
N VAL A 598 -33.78 19.77 9.04
CA VAL A 598 -34.16 20.51 7.83
C VAL A 598 -35.62 20.29 7.48
N CYS A 599 -36.13 19.06 7.60
CA CYS A 599 -37.52 18.78 7.22
C CYS A 599 -38.54 19.33 8.24
N SER A 600 -38.11 19.64 9.47
CA SER A 600 -38.92 20.30 10.48
C SER A 600 -38.94 21.83 10.36
N LEU A 601 -38.09 22.42 9.50
CA LEU A 601 -38.11 23.86 9.30
C LEU A 601 -39.38 24.26 8.52
N PRO A 602 -40.13 25.28 8.99
CA PRO A 602 -41.30 25.76 8.28
C PRO A 602 -40.90 26.22 6.88
N SER A 603 -41.79 25.96 5.90
CA SER A 603 -41.68 26.07 4.43
C SER A 603 -40.75 27.17 3.89
N SER A 604 -39.46 27.01 4.15
CA SER A 604 -38.40 27.86 3.65
C SER A 604 -38.10 27.40 2.24
N ARG A 605 -37.95 28.36 1.33
CA ARG A 605 -37.75 28.08 -0.10
C ARG A 605 -36.40 27.38 -0.25
N THR A 606 -36.43 26.09 -0.52
CA THR A 606 -35.24 25.33 -0.86
C THR A 606 -34.74 25.81 -2.22
N VAL A 607 -33.47 26.21 -2.30
CA VAL A 607 -32.82 26.59 -3.56
C VAL A 607 -32.02 25.40 -4.06
N PHE A 608 -32.32 24.93 -5.26
CA PHE A 608 -31.60 23.84 -5.90
C PHE A 608 -30.47 24.39 -6.76
N ASP A 609 -29.25 23.98 -6.46
CA ASP A 609 -28.11 24.21 -7.34
C ASP A 609 -27.95 23.00 -8.27
N MET A 610 -28.27 23.21 -9.54
CA MET A 610 -28.20 22.17 -10.56
C MET A 610 -26.76 21.82 -10.96
N ASN A 611 -25.77 22.67 -10.71
CA ASN A 611 -24.37 22.39 -11.02
C ASN A 611 -23.76 21.36 -10.05
N TRP A 612 -24.22 21.37 -8.80
CA TRP A 612 -23.76 20.46 -7.75
C TRP A 612 -24.80 19.38 -7.41
N MET A 613 -26.00 19.49 -8.00
CA MET A 613 -27.17 18.69 -7.67
C MET A 613 -27.34 18.62 -6.13
N SER A 614 -27.44 19.77 -5.51
CA SER A 614 -27.60 19.92 -4.06
C SER A 614 -28.68 20.93 -3.74
N ALA A 615 -29.42 20.70 -2.67
CA ALA A 615 -30.38 21.62 -2.11
C ALA A 615 -29.71 22.49 -1.04
N SER A 616 -30.10 23.76 -0.99
CA SER A 616 -29.74 24.66 0.09
C SER A 616 -30.98 25.27 0.71
N LEU A 617 -30.99 25.40 2.03
CA LEU A 617 -32.08 25.97 2.80
C LEU A 617 -31.53 26.96 3.80
N ARG A 618 -32.14 28.14 3.88
CA ARG A 618 -31.76 29.16 4.85
C ARG A 618 -32.81 29.26 5.96
N SER A 619 -32.34 29.25 7.20
CA SER A 619 -33.15 29.56 8.39
C SER A 619 -32.38 30.53 9.28
N GLY A 620 -32.76 31.81 9.24
CA GLY A 620 -32.03 32.88 9.92
C GLY A 620 -30.58 33.02 9.41
N ASP A 621 -29.64 32.90 10.34
CA ASP A 621 -28.18 32.98 10.13
C ASP A 621 -27.54 31.61 9.82
N VAL A 622 -28.38 30.59 9.62
CA VAL A 622 -27.95 29.24 9.33
C VAL A 622 -28.27 28.89 7.88
N LEU A 623 -27.23 28.49 7.14
CA LEU A 623 -27.35 27.88 5.82
C LEU A 623 -27.17 26.37 5.96
N TYR A 624 -28.15 25.62 5.48
CA TYR A 624 -28.11 24.18 5.37
C TYR A 624 -27.84 23.82 3.91
N THR A 625 -26.89 22.91 3.65
CA THR A 625 -26.72 22.30 2.33
C THR A 625 -26.84 20.79 2.44
N PHE A 626 -27.68 20.19 1.60
CA PHE A 626 -28.04 18.79 1.70
C PHE A 626 -28.54 18.24 0.37
N GLU A 627 -28.68 16.93 0.29
CA GLU A 627 -29.23 16.26 -0.88
C GLU A 627 -30.68 15.85 -0.57
N LYS A 628 -31.64 16.40 -1.33
CA LYS A 628 -33.06 16.01 -1.24
C LYS A 628 -33.26 14.67 -1.95
N GLU A 629 -34.24 13.90 -1.50
CA GLU A 629 -34.66 12.62 -2.06
C GLU A 629 -34.64 12.55 -3.60
N GLY A 630 -35.42 13.40 -4.29
CA GLY A 630 -35.45 13.40 -5.76
C GLY A 630 -34.12 13.75 -6.45
N VAL A 631 -33.25 14.50 -5.77
CA VAL A 631 -31.92 14.90 -6.29
C VAL A 631 -30.93 13.74 -6.14
N LEU A 632 -30.95 13.08 -4.98
CA LEU A 632 -30.21 11.84 -4.72
C LEU A 632 -30.60 10.75 -5.72
N LEU A 633 -31.90 10.56 -5.93
CA LEU A 633 -32.44 9.63 -6.90
C LEU A 633 -31.93 9.94 -8.31
N SER A 634 -32.00 11.22 -8.72
CA SER A 634 -31.52 11.66 -10.04
C SER A 634 -30.01 11.40 -10.21
N LYS A 635 -29.19 11.65 -9.18
CA LYS A 635 -27.75 11.32 -9.17
C LYS A 635 -27.54 9.82 -9.40
N VAL A 636 -28.19 8.99 -8.60
CA VAL A 636 -28.03 7.53 -8.67
C VAL A 636 -28.43 7.00 -10.04
N VAL A 637 -29.58 7.43 -10.56
CA VAL A 637 -30.07 7.03 -11.90
C VAL A 637 -29.08 7.49 -12.97
N PHE A 638 -28.68 8.77 -12.96
CA PHE A 638 -27.73 9.33 -13.93
C PHE A 638 -26.40 8.54 -13.96
N PHE A 639 -25.79 8.30 -12.80
CA PHE A 639 -24.54 7.54 -12.73
C PHE A 639 -24.71 6.06 -13.05
N LYS A 640 -25.87 5.46 -12.75
CA LYS A 640 -26.18 4.09 -13.16
C LYS A 640 -26.38 3.95 -14.66
N THR A 641 -26.99 4.93 -15.31
CA THR A 641 -27.12 4.95 -16.78
C THR A 641 -25.75 5.04 -17.45
N LEU A 642 -24.83 5.86 -16.93
CA LEU A 642 -23.47 5.98 -17.45
C LEU A 642 -22.59 4.77 -17.10
N HIS A 643 -22.81 4.17 -15.94
CA HIS A 643 -22.04 3.06 -15.42
C HIS A 643 -22.99 1.99 -14.82
N PRO A 644 -23.50 1.04 -15.63
CA PRO A 644 -24.44 0.02 -15.15
C PRO A 644 -23.90 -0.80 -13.96
N SER A 645 -22.58 -0.97 -13.89
CA SER A 645 -21.88 -1.67 -12.79
C SER A 645 -21.61 -0.81 -11.54
N LEU A 646 -22.10 0.44 -11.46
CA LEU A 646 -21.83 1.36 -10.35
C LEU A 646 -22.32 0.78 -9.01
N CYS A 647 -21.55 0.92 -7.93
CA CYS A 647 -22.04 0.66 -6.58
C CYS A 647 -22.38 2.00 -5.91
N VAL A 648 -23.43 2.07 -5.11
CA VAL A 648 -23.78 3.31 -4.38
C VAL A 648 -23.44 3.10 -2.91
N ALA A 649 -22.71 4.04 -2.31
CA ALA A 649 -22.38 4.02 -0.89
C ALA A 649 -23.05 5.22 -0.20
N ALA A 650 -23.79 4.94 0.87
CA ALA A 650 -24.50 5.93 1.67
C ALA A 650 -23.75 6.16 2.99
N PHE A 651 -23.45 7.42 3.31
CA PHE A 651 -22.76 7.83 4.54
C PHE A 651 -23.69 8.63 5.43
N HIS A 652 -23.50 8.52 6.74
CA HIS A 652 -24.32 9.18 7.75
C HIS A 652 -25.81 8.81 7.69
N THR A 653 -26.10 7.52 7.44
CA THR A 653 -27.48 7.04 7.34
C THR A 653 -28.24 7.15 8.65
N GLU A 654 -27.52 7.19 9.78
CA GLU A 654 -28.05 7.52 11.11
C GLU A 654 -28.59 8.95 11.22
N LEU A 655 -28.14 9.85 10.33
CA LEU A 655 -28.61 11.21 10.22
C LEU A 655 -29.78 11.35 9.23
N ASP A 656 -30.19 10.26 8.56
CA ASP A 656 -31.44 10.23 7.82
C ASP A 656 -32.61 10.04 8.80
N SER A 657 -33.69 10.78 8.58
CA SER A 657 -34.68 11.01 9.63
C SER A 657 -35.81 9.98 9.64
N THR A 658 -36.23 9.57 10.83
CA THR A 658 -37.49 8.85 11.07
C THR A 658 -38.70 9.77 11.21
N SER A 659 -38.49 11.07 11.37
CA SER A 659 -39.51 12.06 11.76
C SER A 659 -40.03 12.92 10.60
N CYS A 660 -39.53 12.74 9.38
CA CYS A 660 -40.10 13.35 8.19
C CYS A 660 -41.27 12.48 7.66
N THR A 661 -41.99 12.93 6.62
CA THR A 661 -43.21 12.28 6.09
C THR A 661 -43.11 10.77 5.85
N GLN A 662 -41.90 10.26 5.62
CA GLN A 662 -41.59 8.84 5.60
C GLN A 662 -40.24 8.58 6.30
N PRO A 663 -40.12 7.58 7.18
CA PRO A 663 -38.85 7.21 7.79
C PRO A 663 -37.83 6.80 6.72
N PHE A 664 -36.65 7.39 6.78
CA PHE A 664 -35.55 7.08 5.84
C PHE A 664 -35.91 7.28 4.37
N ALA A 665 -36.78 8.26 4.06
CA ALA A 665 -37.33 8.47 2.71
C ALA A 665 -36.24 8.51 1.62
N ARG A 666 -35.11 9.17 1.91
CA ARG A 666 -33.97 9.24 0.97
C ARG A 666 -33.32 7.87 0.74
N LEU A 667 -33.16 7.04 1.76
CA LEU A 667 -32.65 5.66 1.62
C LEU A 667 -33.63 4.75 0.88
N VAL A 668 -34.91 4.85 1.18
CA VAL A 668 -35.97 4.06 0.55
C VAL A 668 -36.03 4.34 -0.96
N ASP A 669 -35.91 5.60 -1.36
CA ASP A 669 -35.94 6.00 -2.76
C ASP A 669 -34.73 5.51 -3.55
N ILE A 670 -33.52 5.66 -2.99
CA ILE A 670 -32.30 5.14 -3.61
C ILE A 670 -32.37 3.63 -3.75
N ARG A 671 -32.88 2.92 -2.73
CA ARG A 671 -33.05 1.47 -2.79
C ARG A 671 -34.02 1.07 -3.90
N THR A 672 -35.18 1.71 -3.95
CA THR A 672 -36.21 1.45 -4.96
C THR A 672 -35.66 1.66 -6.37
N ALA A 673 -34.89 2.73 -6.59
CA ALA A 673 -34.25 3.02 -7.87
C ALA A 673 -33.23 1.98 -8.30
N LEU A 674 -32.40 1.53 -7.35
CA LEU A 674 -31.39 0.50 -7.60
C LEU A 674 -32.05 -0.84 -7.92
N ASP A 675 -33.12 -1.19 -7.21
CA ASP A 675 -33.88 -2.43 -7.46
C ASP A 675 -34.58 -2.40 -8.83
N SER A 676 -35.23 -1.29 -9.22
CA SER A 676 -35.83 -1.14 -10.55
C SER A 676 -34.80 -1.22 -11.68
N ALA A 677 -33.61 -0.62 -11.50
CA ALA A 677 -32.53 -0.67 -12.48
C ALA A 677 -31.92 -2.08 -12.67
N VAL A 678 -32.00 -2.95 -11.65
CA VAL A 678 -31.51 -4.34 -11.73
C VAL A 678 -32.50 -5.25 -12.46
N HIS A 679 -33.79 -4.99 -12.33
CA HIS A 679 -34.84 -5.85 -12.89
C HIS A 679 -35.29 -5.47 -14.31
N GLY A 680 -34.71 -4.42 -14.91
CA GLY A 680 -35.03 -4.00 -16.28
C GLY A 680 -36.45 -3.45 -16.43
N GLU A 681 -37.10 -3.08 -15.33
CA GLU A 681 -38.37 -2.35 -15.36
C GLU A 681 -38.08 -0.86 -15.60
N ASP A 682 -38.77 -0.26 -16.57
CA ASP A 682 -38.61 1.14 -16.95
C ASP A 682 -38.94 2.05 -15.76
N ALA A 683 -37.92 2.51 -15.03
CA ALA A 683 -38.04 3.44 -13.90
C ALA A 683 -38.60 4.82 -14.31
N THR A 684 -38.77 5.06 -15.60
CA THR A 684 -39.33 6.28 -16.20
C THR A 684 -40.83 6.49 -15.91
N VAL A 685 -41.55 5.47 -15.42
CA VAL A 685 -43.01 5.57 -15.18
C VAL A 685 -43.38 6.27 -13.85
N ARG A 686 -42.44 6.54 -12.94
CA ARG A 686 -42.74 7.17 -11.62
C ARG A 686 -42.10 8.52 -11.34
N ALA A 687 -41.19 9.02 -12.18
CA ALA A 687 -40.69 10.38 -12.01
C ALA A 687 -41.75 11.38 -12.49
N GLN A 688 -42.64 11.84 -11.58
CA GLN A 688 -43.40 13.06 -11.86
C GLN A 688 -42.41 14.20 -12.06
N PRO A 689 -42.59 15.06 -13.09
CA PRO A 689 -41.75 16.22 -13.26
C PRO A 689 -41.81 17.08 -12.00
N VAL A 690 -40.64 17.40 -11.45
CA VAL A 690 -40.51 18.44 -10.43
C VAL A 690 -40.86 19.74 -11.15
N ASP A 691 -42.01 20.34 -10.84
CA ASP A 691 -42.32 21.71 -11.26
C ASP A 691 -41.24 22.63 -10.68
N VAL A 692 -40.50 23.28 -11.58
CA VAL A 692 -39.39 24.21 -11.31
C VAL A 692 -39.90 25.60 -10.98
#